data_AF-A0A7J8FGJ0-F1
#
_entry.id   AF-A0A7J8FGJ0-F1
#
_cell.length_a   1.000
_cell.length_b   1.000
_cell.length_c   1.000
_cell.angle_alpha   90.00
_cell.angle_beta   90.00
_cell.angle_gamma   90.00
#
_symmetry.space_group_name_H-M   'P 1'
#
loop_
_entity.id
_entity.type
_entity.pdbx_description
1 polymer ?
#
loop_
_entity_poly.entity_id
_entity_poly.type
_entity_poly.pdbx_seq_one_letter_code
_entity_poly.pdbx_strand_id
1 'polypeptide(L)'
;MDNMSGARLRTQQRSCQSGRETNLWSSGLGMKLEAVTPFLGKYRPFVGRCCQTCTPKSWESLFHRSIMDLGFCDVILVKEENTRFRGWLVRRLCYFLWSLEQHIPPCWDAPQKVMESTGVQNVISGRAPAGAGEGQVPGLMKKEVQRILGHFQTPPRPFLLRLFSWVVLRVLNCLFLNVQLHKGHMKMVHKAAQAQGSPLVLLSTHKSLLDGVLLPFVLLSQGLGVLRVAWEPRTCSPVLRALLRKLGGLFLPPEATLSLDSSEGVLARAVVHAAVEQLLVSGQPLLIFLEEPPGTQGPRLSALGQAWLGLVVQAIQVGVVPDAMLVPVAITYDLVPDAPCDTIHAAAPVGLWTGMLAVLRSLRGWCRGHRVCVRVHLAQPFSLKEYAINARSCWGSRQTLEQLLQPIVLGQSTVVPDTEKEQEWTPVTGPLLALKAEDQLLVRRLSRHILNASVASSAVMSTAITATLLLFKHQQGVFLSQLLGEFSWLTEETLLRGFDVGFSGQLRGLVWHTLILLQAHVALLRVHQGDLLVVVRPGPGLTYLARLSAELLPAFLSEAVGACAVRALLARRVPPEGPWELQGIELMNQNELYRQVLLLLHLLPQDLLLLQPCQSSYCYCQEVLDRLIQCGLLVAEETPGSRLACDTGRQRLSARLLWKPSGDFTDSDSDDFEEAEGRYFRLSQQSRCPDFFLFLCRLLSPLLKAFAQAAAFLPMGQLPDTESGYTDQLLQFLRATAQEDGFFECADSGLAIRAVWTFRDLGVLQQMPSPAGPMLHLSPTFASRDNQEKLEQFIRQFICG
;
A
#
# COMPACT_ATOMS: atom_id res chain seq x y z
N MET A 1 -56.97 28.03 -47.94
CA MET A 1 -56.29 26.95 -48.68
C MET A 1 -54.82 27.05 -48.29
N ASP A 2 -54.24 26.29 -47.37
CA ASP A 2 -54.60 25.00 -46.80
C ASP A 2 -54.13 24.83 -45.35
N ASN A 3 -54.70 23.81 -44.72
CA ASN A 3 -54.76 23.48 -43.30
C ASN A 3 -53.53 22.75 -42.72
N MET A 4 -53.33 22.97 -41.41
CA MET A 4 -53.08 22.00 -40.33
C MET A 4 -51.90 20.99 -40.30
N SER A 5 -51.30 21.02 -39.09
CA SER A 5 -51.02 19.92 -38.14
C SER A 5 -49.72 19.12 -38.24
N GLY A 6 -49.04 19.06 -37.08
CA GLY A 6 -47.79 18.35 -36.88
C GLY A 6 -47.93 16.87 -36.58
N ALA A 7 -46.79 16.19 -36.56
CA ALA A 7 -46.65 14.85 -36.03
C ALA A 7 -45.32 14.69 -35.28
N ARG A 8 -45.46 14.30 -34.00
CA ARG A 8 -44.42 13.83 -33.09
C ARG A 8 -43.73 12.59 -33.68
N LEU A 9 -42.41 12.63 -33.83
CA LEU A 9 -41.60 11.42 -34.01
C LEU A 9 -41.32 10.79 -32.63
N ARG A 10 -42.05 9.71 -32.33
CA ARG A 10 -41.79 8.79 -31.22
C ARG A 10 -40.45 8.09 -31.46
N THR A 11 -39.45 8.40 -30.64
CA THR A 11 -38.28 7.53 -30.43
C THR A 11 -38.72 6.30 -29.64
N GLN A 12 -38.90 5.20 -30.35
CA GLN A 12 -39.20 3.89 -29.77
C GLN A 12 -37.91 3.35 -29.12
N GLN A 13 -37.81 3.47 -27.80
CA GLN A 13 -36.83 2.77 -26.97
C GLN A 13 -36.91 1.26 -27.26
N ARG A 14 -35.89 0.71 -27.92
CA ARG A 14 -35.68 -0.73 -28.07
C ARG A 14 -35.19 -1.30 -26.73
N SER A 15 -36.11 -1.81 -25.93
CA SER A 15 -35.88 -2.67 -24.77
C SER A 15 -35.54 -4.11 -25.20
N CYS A 16 -34.37 -4.34 -25.81
CA CYS A 16 -34.00 -5.68 -26.32
C CYS A 16 -32.51 -6.03 -26.19
N GLN A 17 -31.82 -5.66 -25.10
CA GLN A 17 -30.43 -6.12 -24.84
C GLN A 17 -30.15 -6.65 -23.43
N SER A 18 -30.93 -6.32 -22.39
CA SER A 18 -30.60 -6.78 -21.02
C SER A 18 -30.86 -8.27 -20.76
N GLY A 19 -31.79 -8.90 -21.49
CA GLY A 19 -32.16 -10.31 -21.26
C GLY A 19 -31.16 -11.34 -21.81
N ARG A 20 -30.26 -10.97 -22.73
CA ARG A 20 -29.27 -11.90 -23.33
C ARG A 20 -27.97 -11.92 -22.53
N GLU A 21 -27.60 -10.80 -21.91
CA GLU A 21 -26.43 -10.70 -21.03
C GLU A 21 -26.63 -11.52 -19.74
N THR A 22 -27.81 -11.43 -19.09
CA THR A 22 -28.09 -12.16 -17.84
C THR A 22 -28.03 -13.68 -17.96
N ASN A 23 -28.34 -14.23 -19.13
CA ASN A 23 -28.29 -15.67 -19.41
C ASN A 23 -26.86 -16.21 -19.66
N LEU A 24 -25.91 -15.33 -20.01
CA LEU A 24 -24.51 -15.72 -20.23
C LEU A 24 -23.77 -15.94 -18.90
N TRP A 25 -24.11 -15.17 -17.87
CA TRP A 25 -23.53 -15.29 -16.54
C TRP A 25 -24.01 -16.54 -15.77
N SER A 26 -25.16 -17.12 -16.15
CA SER A 26 -25.80 -18.26 -15.47
C SER A 26 -25.59 -19.61 -16.16
N SER A 27 -25.07 -19.63 -17.39
CA SER A 27 -24.87 -20.84 -18.19
C SER A 27 -23.57 -21.57 -17.83
N GLY A 28 -23.66 -22.72 -17.16
CA GLY A 28 -22.56 -23.68 -17.03
C GLY A 28 -22.15 -24.23 -18.41
N LEU A 29 -21.18 -23.58 -19.05
CA LEU A 29 -20.69 -23.96 -20.39
C LEU A 29 -19.84 -25.24 -20.32
N GLY A 30 -20.47 -26.37 -20.62
CA GLY A 30 -19.83 -27.67 -20.85
C GLY A 30 -18.93 -27.65 -22.07
N MET A 31 -17.62 -27.54 -21.83
CA MET A 31 -16.53 -27.77 -22.79
C MET A 31 -15.46 -28.57 -22.04
N LYS A 32 -14.87 -29.58 -22.69
CA LYS A 32 -13.93 -30.56 -22.10
C LYS A 32 -12.84 -29.83 -21.30
N LEU A 33 -12.78 -30.19 -20.02
CA LEU A 33 -11.91 -29.62 -19.01
C LEU A 33 -10.48 -30.12 -19.22
N GLU A 34 -9.57 -29.25 -19.58
CA GLU A 34 -8.19 -29.43 -19.16
C GLU A 34 -8.12 -28.92 -17.71
N ALA A 35 -7.99 -29.87 -16.79
CA ALA A 35 -7.54 -29.54 -15.45
C ALA A 35 -6.13 -28.99 -15.60
N VAL A 36 -5.90 -27.77 -15.14
CA VAL A 36 -4.54 -27.33 -14.81
C VAL A 36 -4.12 -28.23 -13.64
N THR A 37 -3.47 -29.34 -13.95
CA THR A 37 -2.36 -29.77 -13.10
C THR A 37 -1.43 -28.57 -13.01
N PRO A 38 -1.02 -28.11 -11.82
CA PRO A 38 -0.10 -27.00 -11.70
C PRO A 38 1.10 -27.31 -12.60
N PHE A 39 1.20 -26.59 -13.72
CA PHE A 39 2.28 -26.83 -14.66
C PHE A 39 3.53 -26.33 -13.95
N LEU A 40 4.33 -27.31 -13.52
CA LEU A 40 5.41 -27.26 -12.54
C LEU A 40 4.91 -27.10 -11.09
N GLY A 41 5.29 -28.04 -10.23
CA GLY A 41 5.21 -27.91 -8.76
C GLY A 41 6.07 -26.77 -8.22
N LYS A 42 5.75 -25.52 -8.62
CA LYS A 42 6.43 -24.30 -8.23
C LYS A 42 6.10 -24.01 -6.78
N TYR A 43 7.11 -24.16 -5.94
CA TYR A 43 7.13 -23.67 -4.57
C TYR A 43 6.64 -22.22 -4.55
N ARG A 44 5.58 -21.93 -3.79
CA ARG A 44 5.21 -20.54 -3.50
C ARG A 44 6.40 -19.89 -2.78
N PRO A 45 6.87 -18.72 -3.22
CA PRO A 45 7.94 -18.04 -2.50
C PRO A 45 7.44 -17.70 -1.10
N PHE A 46 8.32 -17.82 -0.12
CA PHE A 46 8.04 -17.28 1.20
C PHE A 46 8.18 -15.75 1.12
N VAL A 47 7.07 -15.04 1.32
CA VAL A 47 7.01 -13.59 1.25
C VAL A 47 7.11 -12.96 2.64
N GLY A 48 7.70 -11.76 2.71
CA GLY A 48 7.77 -11.00 3.96
C GLY A 48 8.90 -11.41 4.90
N ARG A 49 10.11 -11.71 4.40
CA ARG A 49 11.30 -11.71 5.26
C ARG A 49 11.61 -10.29 5.75
N CYS A 50 12.14 -10.17 6.96
CA CYS A 50 12.62 -8.88 7.45
C CYS A 50 13.90 -8.45 6.70
N CYS A 51 14.26 -7.17 6.80
CA CYS A 51 15.45 -6.64 6.12
C CYS A 51 16.73 -7.22 6.74
N GLN A 52 17.59 -7.81 5.91
CA GLN A 52 18.86 -8.39 6.36
C GLN A 52 19.83 -7.32 6.88
N THR A 53 19.87 -6.15 6.23
CA THR A 53 20.77 -5.04 6.61
C THR A 53 20.37 -4.40 7.94
N CYS A 54 19.07 -4.13 8.13
CA CYS A 54 18.61 -3.45 9.34
C CYS A 54 18.39 -4.41 10.53
N THR A 55 18.06 -5.68 10.26
CA THR A 55 17.66 -6.64 11.31
C THR A 55 18.27 -8.03 11.11
N PRO A 56 19.61 -8.16 11.07
CA PRO A 56 20.30 -9.43 10.80
C PRO A 56 19.99 -10.54 11.81
N LYS A 57 19.91 -10.24 13.11
CA LYS A 57 19.62 -11.24 14.17
C LYS A 57 18.18 -11.74 14.10
N SER A 58 17.24 -10.84 13.87
CA SER A 58 15.83 -11.21 13.67
C SER A 58 15.63 -12.03 12.39
N TRP A 59 16.42 -11.75 11.35
CA TRP A 59 16.38 -12.45 10.07
C TRP A 59 16.73 -13.93 10.20
N GLU A 60 17.74 -14.27 11.01
CA GLU A 60 18.19 -15.66 11.21
C GLU A 60 17.32 -16.47 12.18
N SER A 61 16.79 -15.83 13.22
CA SER A 61 16.24 -16.54 14.39
C SER A 61 14.81 -17.06 14.24
N LEU A 62 13.96 -16.35 13.50
CA LEU A 62 12.51 -16.62 13.48
C LEU A 62 12.03 -17.41 12.25
N PHE A 63 12.88 -17.56 11.24
CA PHE A 63 12.56 -18.27 10.01
C PHE A 63 13.21 -19.66 9.95
N HIS A 64 12.40 -20.68 9.63
CA HIS A 64 12.91 -22.01 9.27
C HIS A 64 12.23 -22.51 8.00
N ARG A 65 12.94 -23.33 7.20
CA ARG A 65 12.43 -23.84 5.91
C ARG A 65 11.10 -24.60 6.05
N SER A 66 10.89 -25.32 7.15
CA SER A 66 9.64 -26.05 7.44
C SER A 66 8.39 -25.17 7.58
N ILE A 67 8.57 -23.84 7.66
CA ILE A 67 7.47 -22.88 7.76
C ILE A 67 6.73 -22.76 6.43
N MET A 68 7.44 -22.96 5.31
CA MET A 68 6.88 -22.87 3.95
C MET A 68 5.87 -23.99 3.67
N ASP A 69 6.03 -25.15 4.32
CA ASP A 69 5.20 -26.33 4.06
C ASP A 69 3.84 -26.29 4.78
N LEU A 70 3.61 -25.31 5.65
CA LEU A 70 2.46 -25.31 6.57
C LEU A 70 1.14 -24.88 5.94
N GLY A 71 1.14 -24.46 4.67
CA GLY A 71 -0.06 -24.16 3.90
C GLY A 71 -0.95 -23.06 4.50
N PHE A 72 -2.18 -22.98 4.00
CA PHE A 72 -3.16 -21.94 4.34
C PHE A 72 -4.27 -22.48 5.25
N CYS A 73 -4.84 -21.59 6.06
CA CYS A 73 -6.04 -21.82 6.84
C CYS A 73 -7.13 -20.85 6.41
N ASP A 74 -8.35 -21.35 6.20
CA ASP A 74 -9.53 -20.48 6.15
C ASP A 74 -10.02 -20.24 7.57
N VAL A 75 -9.95 -18.98 7.99
CA VAL A 75 -10.27 -18.57 9.37
C VAL A 75 -11.78 -18.53 9.61
N ILE A 76 -12.56 -18.30 8.57
CA ILE A 76 -14.02 -18.20 8.67
C ILE A 76 -14.66 -19.60 8.71
N LEU A 77 -14.00 -20.60 8.11
CA LEU A 77 -14.50 -21.97 8.04
C LEU A 77 -14.28 -22.72 9.36
N VAL A 78 -15.19 -22.52 10.30
CA VAL A 78 -15.19 -23.24 11.58
C VAL A 78 -15.99 -24.54 11.45
N LYS A 79 -15.27 -25.67 11.50
CA LYS A 79 -15.84 -27.02 11.52
C LYS A 79 -15.85 -27.60 12.95
N GLU A 80 -16.53 -28.74 13.09
CA GLU A 80 -16.60 -29.52 14.34
C GLU A 80 -15.20 -29.87 14.91
N GLU A 81 -14.21 -30.07 14.03
CA GLU A 81 -12.82 -30.36 14.40
C GLU A 81 -12.11 -29.21 15.14
N ASN A 82 -12.60 -27.98 15.00
CA ASN A 82 -12.04 -26.80 15.66
C ASN A 82 -12.63 -26.59 17.07
N THR A 83 -13.62 -27.38 17.47
CA THR A 83 -14.27 -27.29 18.78
C THR A 83 -14.00 -28.54 19.62
N ARG A 84 -14.02 -28.43 20.94
CA ARG A 84 -13.81 -29.60 21.83
C ARG A 84 -14.97 -30.60 21.80
N PHE A 85 -16.15 -30.15 21.37
CA PHE A 85 -17.37 -30.94 21.34
C PHE A 85 -17.55 -31.64 19.98
N ARG A 86 -18.20 -32.82 20.00
CA ARG A 86 -18.59 -33.57 18.79
C ARG A 86 -20.09 -33.87 18.81
N GLY A 87 -20.74 -33.86 17.65
CA GLY A 87 -22.16 -34.23 17.47
C GLY A 87 -22.96 -33.34 16.51
N TRP A 88 -24.19 -33.76 16.22
CA TRP A 88 -25.09 -33.07 15.27
C TRP A 88 -25.45 -31.63 15.69
N LEU A 89 -25.71 -31.40 16.97
CA LEU A 89 -25.97 -30.06 17.51
C LEU A 89 -24.74 -29.15 17.38
N VAL A 90 -23.53 -29.71 17.56
CA VAL A 90 -22.26 -28.99 17.41
C VAL A 90 -22.10 -28.52 15.97
N ARG A 91 -22.49 -29.31 14.97
CA ARG A 91 -22.43 -28.88 13.55
C ARG A 91 -23.31 -27.67 13.25
N ARG A 92 -24.41 -27.47 13.98
CA ARG A 92 -25.32 -26.32 13.82
C ARG A 92 -24.93 -25.12 14.68
N LEU A 93 -24.25 -25.37 15.81
CA LEU A 93 -23.85 -24.36 16.79
C LEU A 93 -22.33 -24.15 16.85
N CYS A 94 -21.56 -24.66 15.89
CA CYS A 94 -20.10 -24.64 15.90
C CYS A 94 -19.55 -23.22 16.05
N TYR A 95 -20.15 -22.25 15.35
CA TYR A 95 -19.79 -20.84 15.44
C TYR A 95 -19.99 -20.27 16.85
N PHE A 96 -21.06 -20.69 17.53
CA PHE A 96 -21.35 -20.22 18.88
C PHE A 96 -20.43 -20.89 19.91
N LEU A 97 -20.28 -22.21 19.83
CA LEU A 97 -19.41 -22.98 20.72
C LEU A 97 -17.95 -22.54 20.61
N TRP A 98 -17.46 -22.38 19.39
CA TRP A 98 -16.10 -21.89 19.14
C TRP A 98 -15.88 -20.49 19.72
N SER A 99 -16.85 -19.57 19.59
CA SER A 99 -16.74 -18.24 20.20
C SER A 99 -16.69 -18.26 21.73
N LEU A 100 -17.33 -19.26 22.37
CA LEU A 100 -17.28 -19.43 23.83
C LEU A 100 -15.95 -20.00 24.32
N GLU A 101 -15.30 -20.83 23.50
CA GLU A 101 -14.02 -21.48 23.82
C GLU A 101 -12.81 -20.52 23.73
N GLN A 102 -12.98 -19.31 23.18
CA GLN A 102 -11.90 -18.34 23.08
C GLN A 102 -11.39 -17.91 24.47
N HIS A 103 -10.07 -18.06 24.67
CA HIS A 103 -9.39 -17.64 25.89
C HIS A 103 -9.17 -16.12 25.87
N ILE A 104 -9.84 -15.41 26.76
CA ILE A 104 -9.71 -13.97 26.92
C ILE A 104 -9.05 -13.71 28.26
N PRO A 105 -7.76 -13.31 28.30
CA PRO A 105 -7.11 -13.00 29.56
C PRO A 105 -7.80 -11.78 30.21
N PRO A 106 -8.08 -11.85 31.53
CA PRO A 106 -8.66 -10.72 32.22
C PRO A 106 -7.62 -9.59 32.37
N CYS A 107 -7.98 -8.37 31.96
CA CYS A 107 -7.14 -7.18 32.12
C CYS A 107 -7.59 -6.42 33.37
N TRP A 108 -7.05 -6.80 34.52
CA TRP A 108 -7.20 -6.05 35.77
C TRP A 108 -5.98 -5.12 35.95
N ASP A 109 -6.18 -4.01 36.65
CA ASP A 109 -5.14 -3.09 37.18
C ASP A 109 -4.56 -1.97 36.28
N ALA A 110 -4.93 -1.89 35.00
CA ALA A 110 -4.43 -0.81 34.12
C ALA A 110 -4.69 0.63 34.62
N PRO A 111 -5.90 1.03 35.09
CA PRO A 111 -6.17 2.43 35.40
C PRO A 111 -5.53 2.93 36.69
N GLN A 112 -5.28 2.05 37.67
CA GLN A 112 -4.60 2.42 38.92
C GLN A 112 -3.10 2.66 38.68
N LYS A 113 -2.45 1.77 37.93
CA LYS A 113 -1.02 1.89 37.56
C LYS A 113 -0.72 3.12 36.71
N VAL A 114 -1.64 3.54 35.84
CA VAL A 114 -1.49 4.79 35.06
C VAL A 114 -1.51 6.02 35.97
N MET A 115 -2.38 6.03 36.99
CA MET A 115 -2.45 7.11 37.99
C MET A 115 -1.19 7.18 38.87
N GLU A 116 -0.54 6.04 39.08
CA GLU A 116 0.69 5.91 39.87
C GLU A 116 1.96 6.26 39.09
N SER A 117 1.86 6.49 37.78
CA SER A 117 3.02 6.83 36.95
C SER A 117 3.62 8.18 37.31
N THR A 118 4.96 8.23 37.39
CA THR A 118 5.72 9.43 37.79
C THR A 118 5.44 10.62 36.87
N GLY A 119 5.32 10.39 35.54
CA GLY A 119 5.00 11.43 34.57
C GLY A 119 3.65 12.11 34.81
N VAL A 120 2.60 11.33 35.11
CA VAL A 120 1.27 11.86 35.40
C VAL A 120 1.24 12.55 36.77
N GLN A 121 1.91 11.99 37.78
CA GLN A 121 2.02 12.61 39.10
C GLN A 121 2.76 13.96 39.07
N ASN A 122 3.82 14.07 38.28
CA ASN A 122 4.59 15.30 38.11
C ASN A 122 3.77 16.42 37.43
N VAL A 123 2.93 16.06 36.45
CA VAL A 123 2.04 17.04 35.80
C VAL A 123 0.91 17.46 36.76
N ILE A 124 0.39 16.53 37.57
CA ILE A 124 -0.63 16.83 38.58
C ILE A 124 -0.05 17.75 39.68
N SER A 125 1.17 17.50 40.14
CA SER A 125 1.82 18.30 41.19
C SER A 125 2.26 19.68 40.69
N GLY A 126 2.78 19.78 39.46
CA GLY A 126 3.17 21.06 38.84
C GLY A 126 1.99 22.00 38.53
N ARG A 127 0.75 21.48 38.51
CA ARG A 127 -0.47 22.26 38.28
C ARG A 127 -1.22 22.62 39.57
N ALA A 128 -0.76 22.14 40.72
CA ALA A 128 -1.33 22.53 42.01
C ALA A 128 -0.96 24.01 42.31
N PRO A 129 -1.92 24.88 42.65
CA PRO A 129 -1.60 26.26 43.00
C PRO A 129 -0.67 26.28 44.22
N ALA A 130 0.36 27.13 44.20
CA ALA A 130 1.37 27.28 45.27
C ALA A 130 0.83 27.78 46.64
N GLY A 131 -0.48 27.66 46.89
CA GLY A 131 -1.13 28.09 48.14
C GLY A 131 -2.48 27.43 48.42
N ALA A 132 -2.88 26.36 47.73
CA ALA A 132 -4.10 25.62 48.06
C ALA A 132 -3.76 24.43 48.97
N GLY A 133 -4.32 24.40 50.18
CA GLY A 133 -4.06 23.36 51.18
C GLY A 133 -4.24 21.93 50.67
N GLU A 134 -3.48 21.00 51.28
CA GLU A 134 -3.18 19.61 50.86
C GLU A 134 -4.38 18.67 50.54
N GLY A 135 -5.64 19.12 50.63
CA GLY A 135 -6.81 18.22 50.62
C GLY A 135 -7.71 18.22 49.37
N GLN A 136 -7.88 19.32 48.64
CA GLN A 136 -9.02 19.46 47.70
C GLN A 136 -8.68 19.36 46.20
N VAL A 137 -7.48 19.78 45.77
CA VAL A 137 -7.05 19.78 44.35
C VAL A 137 -6.85 18.37 43.74
N PRO A 138 -6.44 17.31 44.47
CA PRO A 138 -6.22 15.99 43.88
C PRO A 138 -7.48 15.33 43.31
N GLY A 139 -8.66 15.59 43.89
CA GLY A 139 -9.90 14.90 43.52
C GLY A 139 -10.43 15.28 42.13
N LEU A 140 -10.34 16.56 41.76
CA LEU A 140 -10.81 17.05 40.46
C LEU A 140 -9.87 16.61 39.32
N MET A 141 -8.55 16.70 39.54
CA MET A 141 -7.55 16.22 38.57
C MET A 141 -7.60 14.70 38.40
N LYS A 142 -7.84 13.93 39.46
CA LYS A 142 -8.08 12.48 39.36
C LYS A 142 -9.30 12.15 38.49
N LYS A 143 -10.39 12.91 38.62
CA LYS A 143 -11.57 12.76 37.75
C LYS A 143 -11.25 13.10 36.29
N GLU A 144 -10.43 14.12 36.05
CA GLU A 144 -10.02 14.50 34.70
C GLU A 144 -9.11 13.44 34.05
N VAL A 145 -8.13 12.90 34.78
CA VAL A 145 -7.31 11.77 34.31
C VAL A 145 -8.18 10.55 34.03
N GLN A 146 -9.16 10.23 34.88
CA GLN A 146 -10.13 9.16 34.64
C GLN A 146 -11.02 9.45 33.42
N ARG A 147 -11.40 10.71 33.18
CA ARG A 147 -12.13 11.13 31.98
C ARG A 147 -11.29 10.86 30.74
N ILE A 148 -10.04 11.36 30.71
CA ILE A 148 -9.12 11.19 29.57
C ILE A 148 -8.83 9.70 29.34
N LEU A 149 -8.53 8.94 30.40
CA LEU A 149 -8.32 7.50 30.31
C LEU A 149 -9.56 6.75 29.84
N GLY A 150 -10.76 7.16 30.29
CA GLY A 150 -12.02 6.62 29.82
C GLY A 150 -12.29 6.90 28.34
N HIS A 151 -11.82 8.04 27.81
CA HIS A 151 -11.84 8.33 26.37
C HIS A 151 -10.84 7.45 25.61
N PHE A 152 -9.68 7.18 26.22
CA PHE A 152 -8.59 6.42 25.63
C PHE A 152 -8.86 4.91 25.54
N GLN A 153 -9.17 4.28 26.67
CA GLN A 153 -9.28 2.84 26.80
C GLN A 153 -10.37 2.43 27.79
N THR A 154 -11.04 1.32 27.51
CA THR A 154 -11.86 0.63 28.51
C THR A 154 -11.43 -0.82 28.66
N PRO A 155 -11.49 -1.40 29.87
CA PRO A 155 -11.19 -2.81 30.07
C PRO A 155 -12.18 -3.65 29.24
N PRO A 156 -11.68 -4.62 28.45
CA PRO A 156 -12.50 -5.41 27.56
C PRO A 156 -13.43 -6.29 28.38
N ARG A 157 -14.71 -6.40 27.96
CA ARG A 157 -15.67 -7.31 28.62
C ARG A 157 -15.67 -8.65 27.88
N PRO A 158 -15.27 -9.76 28.53
CA PRO A 158 -15.17 -11.06 27.85
C PRO A 158 -16.49 -11.51 27.21
N PHE A 159 -17.63 -11.28 27.87
CA PHE A 159 -18.94 -11.63 27.32
C PHE A 159 -19.26 -10.89 26.02
N LEU A 160 -18.97 -9.58 25.97
CA LEU A 160 -19.21 -8.77 24.76
C LEU A 160 -18.29 -9.20 23.63
N LEU A 161 -17.03 -9.53 23.92
CA LEU A 161 -16.07 -10.04 22.94
C LEU A 161 -16.52 -11.37 22.33
N ARG A 162 -17.02 -12.31 23.15
CA ARG A 162 -17.54 -13.60 22.67
C ARG A 162 -18.76 -13.42 21.77
N LEU A 163 -19.72 -12.59 22.21
CA LEU A 163 -20.91 -12.27 21.41
C LEU A 163 -20.53 -11.58 20.09
N PHE A 164 -19.61 -10.62 20.14
CA PHE A 164 -19.13 -9.91 18.96
C PHE A 164 -18.42 -10.85 18.00
N SER A 165 -17.54 -11.73 18.50
CA SER A 165 -16.83 -12.71 17.67
C SER A 165 -17.80 -13.65 16.96
N TRP A 166 -18.88 -14.07 17.63
CA TRP A 166 -19.95 -14.86 17.00
C TRP A 166 -20.69 -14.09 15.91
N VAL A 167 -21.05 -12.83 16.15
CA VAL A 167 -21.72 -11.97 15.15
C VAL A 167 -20.80 -11.72 13.96
N VAL A 168 -19.55 -11.33 14.20
CA VAL A 168 -18.55 -11.07 13.15
C VAL A 168 -18.32 -12.30 12.30
N LEU A 169 -18.13 -13.48 12.91
CA LEU A 169 -17.96 -14.72 12.17
C LEU A 169 -19.14 -15.01 11.22
N ARG A 170 -20.37 -14.72 11.64
CA ARG A 170 -21.56 -14.85 10.77
C ARG A 170 -21.58 -13.83 9.64
N VAL A 171 -21.27 -12.57 9.96
CA VAL A 171 -21.19 -11.50 8.94
C VAL A 171 -20.13 -11.87 7.91
N LEU A 172 -18.92 -12.20 8.34
CA LEU A 172 -17.80 -12.56 7.47
C LEU A 172 -18.11 -13.78 6.58
N ASN A 173 -18.76 -14.82 7.11
CA ASN A 173 -19.26 -15.96 6.32
C ASN A 173 -20.26 -15.57 5.21
N CYS A 174 -20.97 -14.45 5.38
CA CYS A 174 -21.89 -13.94 4.38
C CYS A 174 -21.19 -13.02 3.36
N LEU A 175 -20.17 -12.26 3.77
CA LEU A 175 -19.46 -11.32 2.89
C LEU A 175 -18.40 -12.04 2.03
N PHE A 176 -17.67 -12.97 2.63
CA PHE A 176 -16.49 -13.58 2.03
C PHE A 176 -16.68 -15.04 1.67
N LEU A 177 -16.02 -15.45 0.58
CA LEU A 177 -15.90 -16.84 0.18
C LEU A 177 -14.88 -17.56 1.07
N ASN A 178 -13.78 -16.88 1.39
CA ASN A 178 -12.65 -17.40 2.17
C ASN A 178 -11.84 -16.23 2.74
N VAL A 179 -11.38 -16.36 4.00
CA VAL A 179 -10.32 -15.52 4.57
C VAL A 179 -9.10 -16.39 4.81
N GLN A 180 -8.11 -16.27 3.94
CA GLN A 180 -6.91 -17.09 3.97
C GLN A 180 -5.83 -16.47 4.84
N LEU A 181 -5.25 -17.29 5.71
CA LEU A 181 -4.11 -16.96 6.54
C LEU A 181 -3.03 -18.03 6.40
N HIS A 182 -1.77 -17.61 6.21
CA HIS A 182 -0.66 -18.56 6.12
C HIS A 182 -0.29 -19.11 7.50
N LYS A 183 -0.45 -20.42 7.72
CA LYS A 183 -0.19 -21.06 9.03
C LYS A 183 1.26 -20.92 9.47
N GLY A 184 2.19 -20.96 8.51
CA GLY A 184 3.59 -20.74 8.78
C GLY A 184 3.88 -19.34 9.34
N HIS A 185 3.18 -18.32 8.84
CA HIS A 185 3.42 -16.95 9.31
C HIS A 185 2.92 -16.80 10.74
N MET A 186 1.77 -17.39 11.05
CA MET A 186 1.27 -17.48 12.43
C MET A 186 2.23 -18.20 13.36
N LYS A 187 2.89 -19.28 12.94
CA LYS A 187 3.88 -19.95 13.80
C LYS A 187 5.07 -19.05 14.14
N MET A 188 5.53 -18.21 13.23
CA MET A 188 6.58 -17.22 13.53
C MET A 188 6.11 -16.20 14.55
N VAL A 189 4.89 -15.69 14.39
CA VAL A 189 4.29 -14.73 15.32
C VAL A 189 4.07 -15.34 16.70
N HIS A 190 3.62 -16.59 16.80
CA HIS A 190 3.52 -17.29 18.07
C HIS A 190 4.87 -17.51 18.74
N LYS A 191 5.92 -17.86 17.98
CA LYS A 191 7.27 -17.96 18.52
C LYS A 191 7.77 -16.61 19.05
N ALA A 192 7.52 -15.53 18.31
CA ALA A 192 7.87 -14.18 18.75
C ALA A 192 7.08 -13.75 19.99
N ALA A 193 5.79 -14.10 20.08
CA ALA A 193 4.96 -13.82 21.26
C ALA A 193 5.34 -14.65 22.49
N GLN A 194 5.94 -15.83 22.30
CA GLN A 194 6.43 -16.69 23.38
C GLN A 194 7.85 -16.31 23.84
N ALA A 195 8.60 -15.54 23.05
CA ALA A 195 9.91 -15.03 23.45
C ALA A 195 9.74 -14.11 24.66
N GLN A 196 10.32 -14.52 25.79
CA GLN A 196 10.06 -13.93 27.10
C GLN A 196 10.56 -12.48 27.16
N GLY A 197 9.67 -11.53 27.44
CA GLY A 197 10.01 -10.14 27.78
C GLY A 197 9.77 -9.06 26.72
N SER A 198 9.20 -9.38 25.55
CA SER A 198 8.94 -8.39 24.48
C SER A 198 7.47 -8.35 24.04
N PRO A 199 6.78 -7.19 24.09
CA PRO A 199 5.43 -7.04 23.57
C PRO A 199 5.40 -7.14 22.04
N LEU A 200 4.27 -7.62 21.53
CA LEU A 200 4.01 -7.76 20.10
C LEU A 200 3.28 -6.53 19.56
N VAL A 201 3.84 -5.88 18.54
CA VAL A 201 3.21 -4.73 17.87
C VAL A 201 3.03 -5.05 16.39
N LEU A 202 1.76 -5.16 15.97
CA LEU A 202 1.35 -5.43 14.60
C LEU A 202 1.12 -4.10 13.87
N LEU A 203 1.71 -3.97 12.68
CA LEU A 203 1.69 -2.75 11.89
C LEU A 203 1.11 -3.07 10.52
N SER A 204 -0.10 -2.58 10.24
CA SER A 204 -0.89 -3.01 9.08
C SER A 204 -1.12 -1.91 8.05
N THR A 205 -1.25 -2.33 6.78
CA THR A 205 -1.95 -1.57 5.73
C THR A 205 -3.44 -1.44 6.06
N HIS A 206 -4.13 -0.46 5.48
CA HIS A 206 -5.52 -0.16 5.77
C HIS A 206 -6.30 0.12 4.48
N LYS A 207 -6.80 -0.95 3.86
CA LYS A 207 -7.52 -0.92 2.57
C LYS A 207 -9.02 -0.70 2.75
N SER A 208 -9.59 -1.15 3.87
CA SER A 208 -11.01 -1.03 4.18
C SER A 208 -11.20 -0.68 5.66
N LEU A 209 -12.28 0.03 6.01
CA LEU A 209 -12.64 0.24 7.42
C LEU A 209 -12.97 -1.09 8.12
N LEU A 210 -13.30 -2.13 7.36
CA LEU A 210 -13.48 -3.49 7.85
C LEU A 210 -12.19 -4.09 8.42
N ASP A 211 -11.02 -3.63 8.00
CA ASP A 211 -9.72 -4.14 8.46
C ASP A 211 -9.57 -4.00 9.98
N GLY A 212 -10.09 -2.90 10.55
CA GLY A 212 -10.14 -2.65 11.99
C GLY A 212 -10.95 -3.67 12.78
N VAL A 213 -11.86 -4.41 12.13
CA VAL A 213 -12.66 -5.49 12.75
C VAL A 213 -12.16 -6.87 12.34
N LEU A 214 -11.75 -7.02 11.08
CA LEU A 214 -11.31 -8.29 10.50
C LEU A 214 -10.00 -8.77 11.12
N LEU A 215 -8.97 -7.92 11.21
CA LEU A 215 -7.67 -8.33 11.76
C LEU A 215 -7.73 -8.77 13.22
N PRO A 216 -8.36 -8.01 14.13
CA PRO A 216 -8.48 -8.45 15.52
C PRO A 216 -9.24 -9.76 15.63
N PHE A 217 -10.29 -9.95 14.83
CA PHE A 217 -11.03 -11.21 14.79
C PHE A 217 -10.16 -12.37 14.30
N VAL A 218 -9.42 -12.17 13.20
CA VAL A 218 -8.54 -13.19 12.62
C VAL A 218 -7.44 -13.56 13.61
N LEU A 219 -6.79 -12.60 14.25
CA LEU A 219 -5.69 -12.88 15.18
C LEU A 219 -6.19 -13.47 16.51
N LEU A 220 -7.38 -13.06 16.98
CA LEU A 220 -8.05 -13.68 18.12
C LEU A 220 -8.41 -15.14 17.82
N SER A 221 -8.87 -15.44 16.60
CA SER A 221 -9.20 -16.80 16.16
C SER A 221 -8.02 -17.77 16.23
N GLN A 222 -6.80 -17.25 16.06
CA GLN A 222 -5.55 -18.02 16.10
C GLN A 222 -4.92 -18.06 17.51
N GLY A 223 -5.54 -17.43 18.51
CA GLY A 223 -5.07 -17.51 19.90
C GLY A 223 -3.98 -16.52 20.28
N LEU A 224 -3.79 -15.42 19.54
CA LEU A 224 -2.89 -14.32 19.95
C LEU A 224 -3.45 -13.45 21.10
N GLY A 225 -4.70 -13.69 21.51
CA GLY A 225 -5.38 -12.93 22.54
C GLY A 225 -6.12 -11.70 22.02
N VAL A 226 -6.58 -10.85 22.93
CA VAL A 226 -7.35 -9.64 22.58
C VAL A 226 -6.41 -8.55 22.12
N LEU A 227 -6.49 -8.24 20.83
CA LEU A 227 -5.69 -7.20 20.19
C LEU A 227 -6.22 -5.80 20.55
N ARG A 228 -5.31 -4.92 20.97
CA ARG A 228 -5.62 -3.49 21.14
C ARG A 228 -5.44 -2.77 19.82
N VAL A 229 -6.46 -2.11 19.30
CA VAL A 229 -6.43 -1.51 17.96
C VAL A 229 -6.42 -0.01 18.07
N ALA A 230 -5.46 0.67 17.44
CA ALA A 230 -5.46 2.13 17.31
C ALA A 230 -6.48 2.56 16.25
N TRP A 231 -7.54 3.26 16.67
CA TRP A 231 -8.58 3.78 15.79
C TRP A 231 -8.49 5.31 15.65
N GLU A 232 -8.78 5.79 14.44
CA GLU A 232 -8.95 7.22 14.16
C GLU A 232 -10.29 7.71 14.74
N PRO A 233 -10.30 8.73 15.62
CA PRO A 233 -11.56 9.21 16.22
C PRO A 233 -12.59 9.68 15.21
N ARG A 234 -12.17 10.25 14.07
CA ARG A 234 -13.06 10.88 13.08
C ARG A 234 -13.89 9.88 12.26
N THR A 235 -13.46 8.61 12.19
CA THR A 235 -14.11 7.60 11.33
C THR A 235 -15.35 6.97 11.96
N CYS A 236 -15.46 7.01 13.30
CA CYS A 236 -16.53 6.33 14.04
C CYS A 236 -17.46 7.30 14.78
N SER A 237 -18.76 7.01 14.76
CA SER A 237 -19.73 7.71 15.61
C SER A 237 -19.49 7.45 17.10
N PRO A 238 -19.97 8.31 18.03
CA PRO A 238 -19.67 8.18 19.46
C PRO A 238 -20.19 6.85 20.07
N VAL A 239 -21.32 6.34 19.57
CA VAL A 239 -21.88 5.05 20.00
C VAL A 239 -21.00 3.89 19.54
N LEU A 240 -20.57 3.92 18.27
CA LEU A 240 -19.66 2.91 17.74
C LEU A 240 -18.30 2.95 18.45
N ARG A 241 -17.78 4.15 18.74
CA ARG A 241 -16.57 4.36 19.53
C ARG A 241 -16.69 3.75 20.93
N ALA A 242 -17.83 3.91 21.60
CA ALA A 242 -18.07 3.30 22.90
C ALA A 242 -18.12 1.76 22.84
N LEU A 243 -18.65 1.19 21.76
CA LEU A 243 -18.65 -0.26 21.53
C LEU A 243 -17.23 -0.78 21.24
N LEU A 244 -16.52 -0.16 20.29
CA LEU A 244 -15.17 -0.55 19.90
C LEU A 244 -14.19 -0.45 21.08
N ARG A 245 -14.31 0.57 21.94
CA ARG A 245 -13.52 0.67 23.19
C ARG A 245 -13.70 -0.56 24.10
N LYS A 246 -14.92 -1.08 24.23
CA LYS A 246 -15.21 -2.29 25.01
C LYS A 246 -14.68 -3.57 24.36
N LEU A 247 -14.38 -3.51 23.06
CA LEU A 247 -13.82 -4.61 22.27
C LEU A 247 -12.29 -4.55 22.15
N GLY A 248 -11.64 -3.51 22.70
CA GLY A 248 -10.18 -3.35 22.64
C GLY A 248 -9.68 -2.18 21.81
N GLY A 249 -10.57 -1.38 21.22
CA GLY A 249 -10.20 -0.17 20.49
C GLY A 249 -9.61 0.91 21.40
N LEU A 250 -8.51 1.51 20.95
CA LEU A 250 -7.82 2.65 21.54
C LEU A 250 -8.13 3.88 20.69
N PHE A 251 -8.49 4.99 21.34
CA PHE A 251 -8.77 6.25 20.65
C PHE A 251 -7.90 7.35 21.26
N LEU A 252 -7.21 8.11 20.42
CA LEU A 252 -6.45 9.26 20.91
C LEU A 252 -7.43 10.36 21.37
N PRO A 253 -7.28 10.90 22.60
CA PRO A 253 -8.12 12.01 23.06
C PRO A 253 -7.86 13.26 22.20
N PRO A 254 -8.90 14.02 21.82
CA PRO A 254 -8.73 15.23 21.00
C PRO A 254 -7.82 16.25 21.68
N GLU A 255 -7.81 16.29 23.01
CA GLU A 255 -6.94 17.15 23.81
C GLU A 255 -5.45 16.88 23.57
N ALA A 256 -5.06 15.63 23.24
CA ALA A 256 -3.66 15.30 22.93
C ALA A 256 -3.19 15.82 21.56
N THR A 257 -4.12 16.25 20.70
CA THR A 257 -3.80 16.87 19.40
C THR A 257 -3.73 18.40 19.45
N LEU A 258 -3.98 19.00 20.62
CA LEU A 258 -3.83 20.44 20.84
C LEU A 258 -2.36 20.88 20.77
N SER A 259 -2.15 22.20 20.68
CA SER A 259 -0.81 22.81 20.61
C SER A 259 0.09 22.38 21.77
N LEU A 260 1.41 22.40 21.54
CA LEU A 260 2.40 21.95 22.52
C LEU A 260 2.25 22.64 23.89
N ASP A 261 1.90 23.93 23.87
CA ASP A 261 1.83 24.79 25.06
C ASP A 261 0.50 24.71 25.80
N SER A 262 -0.48 23.97 25.26
CA SER A 262 -1.78 23.83 25.91
C SER A 262 -1.65 22.96 27.17
N SER A 263 -2.03 23.53 28.32
CA SER A 263 -1.97 22.82 29.61
C SER A 263 -2.86 21.57 29.67
N GLU A 264 -3.97 21.55 28.91
CA GLU A 264 -4.81 20.36 28.70
C GLU A 264 -4.12 19.30 27.84
N GLY A 265 -3.42 19.72 26.76
CA GLY A 265 -2.69 18.81 25.88
C GLY A 265 -1.44 18.19 26.51
N VAL A 266 -0.77 18.90 27.43
CA VAL A 266 0.34 18.33 28.22
C VAL A 266 -0.17 17.18 29.11
N LEU A 267 -1.28 17.38 29.84
CA LEU A 267 -1.87 16.33 30.67
C LEU A 267 -2.36 15.15 29.83
N ALA A 268 -3.07 15.41 28.74
CA ALA A 268 -3.59 14.36 27.86
C ALA A 268 -2.47 13.50 27.27
N ARG A 269 -1.37 14.11 26.81
CA ARG A 269 -0.21 13.39 26.29
C ARG A 269 0.50 12.57 27.37
N ALA A 270 0.66 13.10 28.58
CA ALA A 270 1.25 12.36 29.69
C ALA A 270 0.41 11.11 30.07
N VAL A 271 -0.93 11.25 30.11
CA VAL A 271 -1.84 10.13 30.38
C VAL A 271 -1.78 9.08 29.27
N VAL A 272 -1.77 9.51 28.01
CA VAL A 272 -1.64 8.61 26.85
C VAL A 272 -0.31 7.85 26.88
N HIS A 273 0.81 8.55 27.15
CA HIS A 273 2.13 7.94 27.25
C HIS A 273 2.17 6.87 28.34
N ALA A 274 1.72 7.20 29.55
CA ALA A 274 1.67 6.25 30.67
C ALA A 274 0.75 5.05 30.36
N ALA A 275 -0.37 5.26 29.67
CA ALA A 275 -1.26 4.17 29.28
C ALA A 275 -0.62 3.21 28.26
N VAL A 276 0.12 3.73 27.27
CA VAL A 276 0.85 2.91 26.29
C VAL A 276 1.98 2.13 26.96
N GLU A 277 2.73 2.75 27.86
CA GLU A 277 3.77 2.07 28.63
C GLU A 277 3.20 0.88 29.41
N GLN A 278 2.08 1.08 30.13
CA GLN A 278 1.43 0.00 30.87
C GLN A 278 0.89 -1.11 29.95
N LEU A 279 0.38 -0.75 28.77
CA LEU A 279 -0.04 -1.73 27.76
C LEU A 279 1.13 -2.60 27.29
N LEU A 280 2.28 -1.99 26.99
CA LEU A 280 3.48 -2.69 26.54
C LEU A 280 4.07 -3.56 27.65
N VAL A 281 4.14 -3.07 28.89
CA VAL A 281 4.59 -3.86 30.06
C VAL A 281 3.66 -5.04 30.32
N SER A 282 2.35 -4.88 30.11
CA SER A 282 1.39 -5.98 30.25
C SER A 282 1.49 -7.06 29.15
N GLY A 283 2.32 -6.84 28.12
CA GLY A 283 2.48 -7.77 27.00
C GLY A 283 1.26 -7.89 26.10
N GLN A 284 0.31 -6.94 26.16
CA GLN A 284 -0.87 -6.98 25.31
C GLN A 284 -0.50 -6.63 23.86
N PRO A 285 -0.92 -7.42 22.86
CA PRO A 285 -0.60 -7.13 21.49
C PRO A 285 -1.31 -5.85 21.04
N LEU A 286 -0.58 -5.00 20.31
CA LEU A 286 -1.06 -3.70 19.81
C LEU A 286 -1.09 -3.73 18.28
N LEU A 287 -2.18 -3.26 17.66
CA LEU A 287 -2.35 -3.09 16.22
C LEU A 287 -2.41 -1.61 15.87
N ILE A 288 -1.53 -1.18 14.99
CA ILE A 288 -1.46 0.19 14.48
C ILE A 288 -1.60 0.14 12.95
N PHE A 289 -2.48 0.98 12.40
CA PHE A 289 -2.60 1.17 10.96
C PHE A 289 -1.64 2.26 10.50
N LEU A 290 -0.77 1.91 9.54
CA LEU A 290 0.24 2.81 8.98
C LEU A 290 -0.26 3.58 7.76
N GLU A 291 -1.35 3.16 7.13
CA GLU A 291 -2.01 3.88 6.03
C GLU A 291 -3.17 4.73 6.58
N GLU A 292 -3.43 5.89 5.96
CA GLU A 292 -4.64 6.68 6.24
C GLU A 292 -5.93 5.89 5.97
N PRO A 293 -7.05 6.23 6.62
CA PRO A 293 -8.33 5.56 6.38
C PRO A 293 -8.80 5.68 4.92
N PRO A 294 -9.40 4.61 4.36
CA PRO A 294 -9.89 4.64 2.99
C PRO A 294 -10.92 5.75 2.83
N GLY A 295 -10.81 6.52 1.75
CA GLY A 295 -11.65 7.69 1.49
C GLY A 295 -11.05 9.04 1.93
N THR A 296 -9.88 9.05 2.58
CA THR A 296 -9.07 10.28 2.64
C THR A 296 -8.33 10.49 1.31
N GLN A 297 -7.87 11.72 1.11
CA GLN A 297 -7.18 12.20 -0.08
C GLN A 297 -5.90 11.36 -0.38
N GLY A 298 -6.03 10.22 -1.06
CA GLY A 298 -4.93 9.33 -1.52
C GLY A 298 -4.32 8.44 -0.42
N PRO A 299 -3.73 7.27 -0.77
CA PRO A 299 -3.07 6.42 0.22
C PRO A 299 -1.78 7.11 0.67
N ARG A 300 -1.81 7.62 1.90
CA ARG A 300 -0.71 8.27 2.60
C ARG A 300 -0.35 7.48 3.83
N LEU A 301 0.86 7.74 4.31
CA LEU A 301 1.26 7.27 5.62
C LEU A 301 0.45 8.02 6.71
N SER A 302 -0.09 7.28 7.68
CA SER A 302 -0.99 7.82 8.70
C SER A 302 -0.23 8.63 9.74
N ALA A 303 -0.60 9.91 9.89
CA ALA A 303 -0.05 10.77 10.94
C ALA A 303 -0.40 10.26 12.35
N LEU A 304 -1.60 9.67 12.52
CA LEU A 304 -1.99 9.01 13.77
C LEU A 304 -1.18 7.73 13.98
N GLY A 305 -0.98 6.93 12.93
CA GLY A 305 -0.17 5.71 12.98
C GLY A 305 1.27 5.99 13.41
N GLN A 306 1.89 7.04 12.84
CA GLN A 306 3.20 7.53 13.27
C GLN A 306 3.20 8.00 14.72
N ALA A 307 2.17 8.72 15.18
CA ALA A 307 2.08 9.15 16.57
C ALA A 307 2.06 7.97 17.54
N TRP A 308 1.27 6.92 17.25
CA TRP A 308 1.27 5.70 18.06
C TRP A 308 2.60 4.97 18.03
N LEU A 309 3.22 4.84 16.86
CA LEU A 309 4.53 4.22 16.74
C LEU A 309 5.61 5.02 17.49
N GLY A 310 5.52 6.35 17.47
CA GLY A 310 6.39 7.24 18.23
C GLY A 310 6.32 7.01 19.73
N LEU A 311 5.11 6.79 20.29
CA LEU A 311 4.95 6.43 21.70
C LEU A 311 5.60 5.08 22.05
N VAL A 312 5.54 4.11 21.13
CA VAL A 312 6.20 2.80 21.31
C VAL A 312 7.72 2.95 21.27
N VAL A 313 8.26 3.70 20.31
CA VAL A 313 9.70 4.00 20.21
C VAL A 313 10.20 4.69 21.47
N GLN A 314 9.46 5.70 21.96
CA GLN A 314 9.81 6.44 23.16
C GLN A 314 9.87 5.53 24.40
N ALA A 315 8.88 4.64 24.58
CA ALA A 315 8.85 3.71 25.71
C ALA A 315 10.08 2.78 25.76
N ILE A 316 10.62 2.38 24.61
CA ILE A 316 11.83 1.54 24.52
C ILE A 316 13.09 2.37 24.76
N GLN A 317 13.17 3.57 24.20
CA GLN A 317 14.34 4.44 24.39
C GLN A 317 14.51 4.90 25.84
N VAL A 318 13.40 5.14 26.55
CA VAL A 318 13.39 5.44 27.99
C VAL A 318 13.74 4.21 28.82
N GLY A 319 13.62 3.00 28.26
CA GLY A 319 13.98 1.74 28.90
C GLY A 319 12.87 1.13 29.76
N VAL A 320 11.61 1.52 29.57
CA VAL A 320 10.46 0.94 30.29
C VAL A 320 10.25 -0.53 29.88
N VAL A 321 10.48 -0.82 28.60
CA VAL A 321 10.42 -2.16 28.02
C VAL A 321 11.76 -2.43 27.33
N PRO A 322 12.37 -3.61 27.52
CA PRO A 322 13.70 -3.89 27.00
C PRO A 322 13.77 -3.88 25.47
N ASP A 323 12.71 -4.38 24.81
CA ASP A 323 12.55 -4.43 23.35
C ASP A 323 11.10 -4.77 22.96
N ALA A 324 10.67 -4.46 21.74
CA ALA A 324 9.36 -4.84 21.19
C ALA A 324 9.49 -5.51 19.82
N MET A 325 8.67 -6.55 19.60
CA MET A 325 8.65 -7.29 18.33
C MET A 325 7.63 -6.67 17.38
N LEU A 326 8.11 -6.11 16.26
CA LEU A 326 7.28 -5.53 15.22
C LEU A 326 6.90 -6.57 14.17
N VAL A 327 5.63 -6.64 13.81
CA VAL A 327 5.11 -7.55 12.78
C VAL A 327 4.41 -6.74 11.68
N PRO A 328 5.02 -6.62 10.49
CA PRO A 328 4.34 -6.06 9.33
C PRO A 328 3.17 -6.96 8.91
N VAL A 329 2.01 -6.36 8.69
CA VAL A 329 0.77 -7.05 8.29
C VAL A 329 0.25 -6.45 7.00
N ALA A 330 -0.16 -7.31 6.08
CA ALA A 330 -0.78 -6.93 4.82
C ALA A 330 -2.12 -7.64 4.65
N ILE A 331 -3.13 -6.89 4.19
CA ILE A 331 -4.45 -7.41 3.86
C ILE A 331 -4.75 -7.07 2.41
N THR A 332 -5.27 -8.05 1.69
CA THR A 332 -5.60 -7.94 0.26
C THR A 332 -6.98 -8.52 0.01
N TYR A 333 -7.75 -7.87 -0.86
CA TYR A 333 -9.14 -8.17 -1.17
C TYR A 333 -9.29 -8.38 -2.68
N ASP A 334 -10.09 -9.35 -3.14
CA ASP A 334 -10.45 -9.39 -4.57
C ASP A 334 -11.23 -8.12 -4.96
N LEU A 335 -12.10 -7.64 -4.07
CA LEU A 335 -12.89 -6.44 -4.23
C LEU A 335 -13.07 -5.77 -2.87
N VAL A 336 -12.70 -4.50 -2.75
CA VAL A 336 -12.89 -3.76 -1.49
C VAL A 336 -14.40 -3.59 -1.22
N PRO A 337 -14.93 -4.04 -0.07
CA PRO A 337 -16.35 -3.97 0.26
C PRO A 337 -16.93 -2.54 0.32
N ASP A 338 -16.07 -1.56 0.64
CA ASP A 338 -16.44 -0.17 0.93
C ASP A 338 -16.46 0.76 -0.30
N ALA A 339 -16.44 0.25 -1.53
CA ALA A 339 -16.35 1.10 -2.72
C ALA A 339 -17.72 1.51 -3.28
N PRO A 340 -18.19 2.76 -3.04
CA PRO A 340 -18.83 3.56 -4.06
C PRO A 340 -17.86 4.63 -4.59
N CYS A 341 -17.76 4.66 -5.91
CA CYS A 341 -17.05 5.66 -6.70
C CYS A 341 -17.62 7.08 -6.45
N ASP A 342 -16.73 8.07 -6.52
CA ASP A 342 -17.01 9.44 -6.98
C ASP A 342 -17.47 10.57 -6.06
N THR A 343 -17.47 10.44 -4.73
CA THR A 343 -17.67 11.66 -3.90
C THR A 343 -16.70 11.78 -2.75
N ILE A 344 -15.73 12.69 -2.92
CA ILE A 344 -14.98 13.34 -1.84
C ILE A 344 -15.94 14.29 -1.10
N HIS A 345 -17.01 13.76 -0.53
CA HIS A 345 -17.68 14.44 0.56
C HIS A 345 -17.17 13.75 1.81
N ALA A 346 -16.54 14.52 2.70
CA ALA A 346 -16.06 14.09 4.00
C ALA A 346 -17.00 13.01 4.54
N ALA A 347 -16.55 11.74 4.47
CA ALA A 347 -17.43 10.61 4.69
C ALA A 347 -18.05 10.80 6.08
N ALA A 348 -19.38 10.95 6.12
CA ALA A 348 -20.07 11.09 7.39
C ALA A 348 -19.62 9.93 8.29
N PRO A 349 -19.27 10.21 9.56
CA PRO A 349 -18.68 9.20 10.43
C PRO A 349 -19.58 7.96 10.44
N VAL A 350 -18.97 6.78 10.34
CA VAL A 350 -19.73 5.52 10.27
C VAL A 350 -20.52 5.38 11.57
N GLY A 351 -21.84 5.55 11.45
CA GLY A 351 -22.81 5.33 12.51
C GLY A 351 -22.96 3.85 12.81
N LEU A 352 -23.22 3.51 14.07
CA LEU A 352 -23.58 2.13 14.43
C LEU A 352 -24.80 1.65 13.61
N TRP A 353 -25.82 2.50 13.47
CA TRP A 353 -27.02 2.19 12.70
C TRP A 353 -26.75 2.16 11.19
N THR A 354 -25.95 3.09 10.65
CA THR A 354 -25.63 3.09 9.22
C THR A 354 -24.74 1.91 8.86
N GLY A 355 -23.77 1.56 9.72
CA GLY A 355 -22.97 0.35 9.62
C GLY A 355 -23.81 -0.93 9.75
N MET A 356 -24.71 -1.03 10.73
CA MET A 356 -25.64 -2.16 10.84
C MET A 356 -26.59 -2.26 9.66
N LEU A 357 -27.09 -1.13 9.13
CA LEU A 357 -27.91 -1.09 7.92
C LEU A 357 -27.12 -1.49 6.69
N ALA A 358 -25.87 -1.06 6.56
CA ALA A 358 -24.96 -1.49 5.49
C ALA A 358 -24.71 -3.00 5.56
N VAL A 359 -24.44 -3.53 6.76
CA VAL A 359 -24.30 -4.97 7.01
C VAL A 359 -25.62 -5.71 6.75
N LEU A 360 -26.78 -5.16 7.10
CA LEU A 360 -28.07 -5.80 6.85
C LEU A 360 -28.45 -5.77 5.36
N ARG A 361 -28.11 -4.69 4.66
CA ARG A 361 -28.27 -4.55 3.21
C ARG A 361 -27.30 -5.47 2.46
N SER A 362 -26.06 -5.60 2.92
CA SER A 362 -25.10 -6.56 2.36
C SER A 362 -25.54 -7.98 2.66
N LEU A 363 -26.02 -8.30 3.87
CA LEU A 363 -26.61 -9.60 4.17
C LEU A 363 -27.80 -9.92 3.25
N ARG A 364 -28.71 -8.97 2.99
CA ARG A 364 -29.89 -9.20 2.13
C ARG A 364 -29.57 -9.19 0.62
N GLY A 365 -28.65 -8.35 0.18
CA GLY A 365 -28.24 -8.19 -1.22
C GLY A 365 -27.17 -9.20 -1.66
N TRP A 366 -26.19 -9.51 -0.80
CA TRP A 366 -25.12 -10.47 -1.06
C TRP A 366 -25.44 -11.92 -0.70
N CYS A 367 -26.52 -12.20 0.05
CA CYS A 367 -27.08 -13.56 0.04
C CYS A 367 -27.50 -14.01 -1.37
N ARG A 368 -27.59 -13.09 -2.35
CA ARG A 368 -27.77 -13.36 -3.78
C ARG A 368 -26.60 -12.89 -4.67
N GLY A 369 -25.52 -12.37 -4.08
CA GLY A 369 -24.39 -11.75 -4.80
C GLY A 369 -23.09 -12.57 -4.74
N HIS A 370 -22.11 -12.15 -5.54
CA HIS A 370 -20.82 -12.82 -5.69
C HIS A 370 -19.91 -12.55 -4.47
N ARG A 371 -19.46 -13.62 -3.82
CA ARG A 371 -18.62 -13.57 -2.60
C ARG A 371 -17.18 -13.20 -2.95
N VAL A 372 -16.52 -12.44 -2.08
CA VAL A 372 -15.15 -11.93 -2.28
C VAL A 372 -14.14 -12.80 -1.50
N CYS A 373 -12.90 -12.96 -1.96
CA CYS A 373 -11.84 -13.56 -1.13
C CYS A 373 -10.96 -12.49 -0.47
N VAL A 374 -10.46 -12.82 0.72
CA VAL A 374 -9.51 -11.97 1.45
C VAL A 374 -8.29 -12.79 1.82
N ARG A 375 -7.14 -12.16 1.78
CA ARG A 375 -5.90 -12.77 2.21
C ARG A 375 -5.14 -11.88 3.16
N VAL A 376 -4.73 -12.47 4.28
CA VAL A 376 -3.97 -11.82 5.34
C VAL A 376 -2.57 -12.44 5.38
N HIS A 377 -1.56 -11.60 5.20
CA HIS A 377 -0.15 -11.98 5.31
C HIS A 377 0.48 -11.27 6.51
N LEU A 378 1.20 -12.05 7.31
CA LEU A 378 2.02 -11.55 8.41
C LEU A 378 3.48 -11.75 8.00
N ALA A 379 4.26 -10.69 7.90
CA ALA A 379 5.69 -10.78 7.63
C ALA A 379 6.44 -11.30 8.87
N GLN A 380 7.71 -11.63 8.68
CA GLN A 380 8.61 -12.06 9.74
C GLN A 380 8.71 -10.96 10.83
N PRO A 381 8.44 -11.31 12.10
CA PRO A 381 8.63 -10.38 13.21
C PRO A 381 10.09 -9.96 13.33
N PHE A 382 10.35 -8.72 13.73
CA PHE A 382 11.71 -8.25 14.00
C PHE A 382 11.78 -7.32 15.21
N SER A 383 12.97 -7.24 15.83
CA SER A 383 13.24 -6.40 16.98
C SER A 383 13.30 -4.90 16.61
N LEU A 384 12.54 -4.07 17.33
CA LEU A 384 12.60 -2.61 17.17
C LEU A 384 13.92 -2.05 17.66
N LYS A 385 14.47 -2.56 18.78
CA LYS A 385 15.76 -2.11 19.30
C LYS A 385 16.89 -2.39 18.31
N GLU A 386 16.90 -3.57 17.70
CA GLU A 386 17.86 -3.94 16.66
C GLU A 386 17.79 -2.98 15.48
N TYR A 387 16.58 -2.73 14.97
CA TYR A 387 16.37 -1.78 13.88
C TYR A 387 16.85 -0.38 14.26
N ALA A 388 16.52 0.11 15.46
CA ALA A 388 16.86 1.47 15.88
C ALA A 388 18.39 1.70 15.97
N ILE A 389 19.15 0.67 16.33
CA ILE A 389 20.62 0.73 16.39
C ILE A 389 21.20 0.73 14.98
N ASN A 390 20.77 -0.20 14.13
CA ASN A 390 21.34 -0.38 12.78
C ASN A 390 20.86 0.67 11.77
N ALA A 391 19.64 1.19 11.91
CA ALA A 391 19.10 2.15 10.94
C ALA A 391 19.84 3.49 10.98
N ARG A 392 20.44 3.86 12.11
CA ARG A 392 21.17 5.13 12.30
C ARG A 392 22.43 5.21 11.43
N SER A 393 23.08 4.09 11.12
CA SER A 393 24.23 4.09 10.20
C SER A 393 23.83 4.27 8.74
N CYS A 394 22.55 4.13 8.40
CA CYS A 394 22.02 4.31 7.04
C CYS A 394 21.44 5.72 6.80
N TRP A 395 21.78 6.70 7.65
CA TRP A 395 21.29 8.07 7.51
C TRP A 395 22.13 8.83 6.48
N GLY A 396 21.70 8.78 5.22
CA GLY A 396 22.26 9.58 4.14
C GLY A 396 21.82 11.05 4.18
N SER A 397 22.50 11.89 3.39
CA SER A 397 22.10 13.27 3.13
C SER A 397 20.74 13.30 2.40
N ARG A 398 19.93 14.29 2.78
CA ARG A 398 18.59 14.52 2.24
C ARG A 398 18.51 15.86 1.56
N GLN A 399 17.80 15.92 0.45
CA GLN A 399 17.56 17.14 -0.31
C GLN A 399 16.08 17.23 -0.70
N THR A 400 15.58 18.46 -0.80
CA THR A 400 14.19 18.68 -1.22
C THR A 400 14.02 18.35 -2.70
N LEU A 401 12.80 18.01 -3.12
CA LEU A 401 12.53 17.71 -4.51
C LEU A 401 12.85 18.89 -5.44
N GLU A 402 12.60 20.13 -4.99
CA GLU A 402 13.02 21.35 -5.67
C GLU A 402 14.53 21.36 -5.96
N GLN A 403 15.38 21.09 -4.96
CA GLN A 403 16.84 21.04 -5.14
C GLN A 403 17.30 19.94 -6.11
N LEU A 404 16.60 18.80 -6.12
CA LEU A 404 16.96 17.62 -6.91
C LEU A 404 16.58 17.75 -8.38
N LEU A 405 15.37 18.25 -8.67
CA LEU A 405 14.80 18.19 -10.03
C LEU A 405 14.62 19.55 -10.69
N GLN A 406 14.35 20.63 -9.95
CA GLN A 406 14.04 21.93 -10.55
C GLN A 406 15.20 22.44 -11.45
N PRO A 407 16.49 22.38 -11.04
CA PRO A 407 17.59 22.80 -11.92
C PRO A 407 17.69 21.97 -13.20
N ILE A 408 17.30 20.69 -13.15
CA ILE A 408 17.37 19.77 -14.28
C ILE A 408 16.21 20.04 -15.25
N VAL A 409 15.00 20.21 -14.72
CA VAL A 409 13.80 20.56 -15.52
C VAL A 409 14.02 21.89 -16.24
N LEU A 410 14.65 22.87 -15.59
CA LEU A 410 14.95 24.17 -16.18
C LEU A 410 16.17 24.16 -17.11
N GLY A 411 16.90 23.04 -17.22
CA GLY A 411 18.09 22.89 -18.07
C GLY A 411 19.35 23.58 -17.54
N GLN A 412 19.39 23.89 -16.23
CA GLN A 412 20.50 24.57 -15.55
C GLN A 412 21.58 23.61 -15.05
N SER A 413 21.25 22.35 -14.79
CA SER A 413 22.18 21.31 -14.35
C SER A 413 21.95 19.99 -15.09
N THR A 414 23.03 19.27 -15.36
CA THR A 414 23.02 17.89 -15.91
C THR A 414 23.45 16.85 -14.88
N VAL A 415 23.91 17.28 -13.70
CA VAL A 415 24.35 16.40 -12.61
C VAL A 415 23.14 16.07 -11.75
N VAL A 416 22.84 14.77 -11.63
CA VAL A 416 21.80 14.25 -10.74
C VAL A 416 22.49 13.86 -9.43
N PRO A 417 22.20 14.54 -8.30
CA PRO A 417 22.81 14.17 -7.03
C PRO A 417 22.24 12.84 -6.50
N ASP A 418 23.12 11.92 -6.12
CA ASP A 418 22.76 10.64 -5.49
C ASP A 418 22.38 10.82 -4.01
N THR A 419 21.30 11.56 -3.75
CA THR A 419 20.82 11.82 -2.39
C THR A 419 19.36 11.40 -2.20
N GLU A 420 19.00 11.12 -0.96
CA GLU A 420 17.63 10.70 -0.65
C GLU A 420 16.68 11.89 -0.79
N LYS A 421 15.61 11.72 -1.58
CA LYS A 421 14.52 12.69 -1.70
C LYS A 421 13.84 12.87 -0.34
N GLU A 422 13.76 14.10 0.15
CA GLU A 422 12.91 14.45 1.27
C GLU A 422 11.50 14.77 0.77
N GLN A 423 10.52 13.95 1.15
CA GLN A 423 9.12 14.16 0.79
C GLN A 423 8.23 13.78 1.98
N GLU A 424 7.62 14.79 2.60
CA GLU A 424 6.77 14.62 3.79
C GLU A 424 5.37 15.18 3.53
N TRP A 425 4.42 14.27 3.30
CA TRP A 425 3.01 14.61 3.09
C TRP A 425 2.14 14.35 4.32
N THR A 426 2.73 13.83 5.39
CA THR A 426 2.03 13.52 6.64
C THR A 426 1.87 14.78 7.48
N PRO A 427 0.63 15.18 7.83
CA PRO A 427 0.43 16.32 8.71
C PRO A 427 1.05 16.03 10.07
N VAL A 428 1.66 17.04 10.65
CA VAL A 428 2.40 16.90 11.89
C VAL A 428 1.41 16.88 13.08
N THR A 429 1.45 15.82 13.90
CA THR A 429 0.55 15.64 15.06
C THR A 429 1.22 16.03 16.37
N GLY A 430 0.44 16.56 17.32
CA GLY A 430 0.92 17.01 18.64
C GLY A 430 1.76 15.99 19.43
N PRO A 431 1.43 14.68 19.44
CA PRO A 431 2.28 13.66 20.07
C PRO A 431 3.59 13.39 19.32
N LEU A 432 3.60 13.43 17.99
CA LEU A 432 4.81 13.24 17.20
C LEU A 432 5.77 14.43 17.37
N LEU A 433 5.24 15.66 17.42
CA LEU A 433 6.02 16.87 17.71
C LEU A 433 6.69 16.89 19.07
N ALA A 434 6.12 16.19 20.06
CA ALA A 434 6.68 16.14 21.40
C ALA A 434 7.98 15.31 21.46
N LEU A 435 8.27 14.51 20.44
CA LEU A 435 9.50 13.72 20.34
C LEU A 435 10.68 14.57 19.86
N LYS A 436 11.91 14.11 20.15
CA LYS A 436 13.13 14.71 19.61
C LYS A 436 13.17 14.55 18.08
N ALA A 437 13.84 15.47 17.38
CA ALA A 437 13.94 15.44 15.91
C ALA A 437 14.51 14.11 15.38
N GLU A 438 15.50 13.52 16.06
CA GLU A 438 16.06 12.20 15.70
C GLU A 438 15.02 11.08 15.81
N ASP A 439 14.16 11.11 16.82
CA ASP A 439 13.13 10.10 17.05
C ASP A 439 11.97 10.26 16.07
N GLN A 440 11.62 11.49 15.72
CA GLN A 440 10.66 11.79 14.65
C GLN A 440 11.14 11.20 13.33
N LEU A 441 12.41 11.41 12.99
CA LEU A 441 13.02 10.84 11.79
C LEU A 441 13.04 9.30 11.84
N LEU A 442 13.41 8.72 12.97
CA LEU A 442 13.42 7.26 13.16
C LEU A 442 12.03 6.68 12.91
N VAL A 443 10.99 7.28 13.50
CA VAL A 443 9.59 6.85 13.35
C VAL A 443 9.13 6.95 11.90
N ARG A 444 9.46 8.04 11.19
CA ARG A 444 9.12 8.23 9.78
C ARG A 444 9.76 7.16 8.90
N ARG A 445 11.07 6.95 9.05
CA ARG A 445 11.81 5.92 8.29
C ARG A 445 11.32 4.52 8.63
N LEU A 446 11.12 4.21 9.91
CA LEU A 446 10.59 2.91 10.36
C LEU A 446 9.20 2.64 9.77
N SER A 447 8.30 3.64 9.79
CA SER A 447 6.95 3.49 9.24
C SER A 447 6.99 3.16 7.75
N ARG A 448 7.86 3.84 6.99
CA ARG A 448 8.02 3.59 5.55
C ARG A 448 8.67 2.23 5.26
N HIS A 449 9.68 1.86 6.03
CA HIS A 449 10.33 0.55 5.94
C HIS A 449 9.33 -0.59 6.19
N ILE A 450 8.46 -0.44 7.19
CA ILE A 450 7.44 -1.43 7.52
C ILE A 450 6.31 -1.44 6.49
N LEU A 451 5.87 -0.27 6.02
CA LEU A 451 4.87 -0.19 4.97
C LEU A 451 5.36 -0.91 3.70
N ASN A 452 6.63 -0.71 3.31
CA ASN A 452 7.22 -1.46 2.21
C ASN A 452 7.22 -2.97 2.51
N ALA A 453 7.68 -3.39 3.68
CA ALA A 453 7.67 -4.81 4.06
C ALA A 453 6.25 -5.42 4.01
N SER A 454 5.23 -4.68 4.45
CA SER A 454 3.84 -5.08 4.33
C SER A 454 3.41 -5.21 2.87
N VAL A 455 3.63 -4.20 2.03
CA VAL A 455 3.25 -4.23 0.60
C VAL A 455 4.00 -5.33 -0.17
N ALA A 456 5.30 -5.52 0.08
CA ALA A 456 6.08 -6.60 -0.50
C ALA A 456 5.61 -8.00 -0.05
N SER A 457 5.01 -8.11 1.14
CA SER A 457 4.40 -9.35 1.64
C SER A 457 2.96 -9.59 1.18
N SER A 458 2.34 -8.57 0.54
CA SER A 458 0.95 -8.63 0.10
C SER A 458 0.78 -9.58 -1.07
N ALA A 459 -0.44 -10.12 -1.22
CA ALA A 459 -0.75 -11.04 -2.29
C ALA A 459 -1.48 -10.37 -3.44
N VAL A 460 -1.06 -10.66 -4.65
CA VAL A 460 -1.75 -10.18 -5.85
C VAL A 460 -3.03 -10.99 -6.03
N MET A 461 -4.17 -10.31 -6.03
CA MET A 461 -5.48 -10.93 -6.18
C MET A 461 -5.83 -11.19 -7.65
N SER A 462 -6.83 -12.04 -7.87
CA SER A 462 -7.20 -12.49 -9.21
C SER A 462 -7.81 -11.36 -10.07
N THR A 463 -8.51 -10.44 -9.43
CA THR A 463 -9.07 -9.22 -10.02
C THR A 463 -8.00 -8.25 -10.49
N ALA A 464 -6.91 -8.08 -9.73
CA ALA A 464 -5.78 -7.22 -10.11
C ALA A 464 -5.13 -7.70 -11.41
N ILE A 465 -4.80 -9.00 -11.51
CA ILE A 465 -4.21 -9.60 -12.73
C ILE A 465 -5.15 -9.42 -13.93
N THR A 466 -6.44 -9.72 -13.75
CA THR A 466 -7.44 -9.60 -14.83
C THR A 466 -7.58 -8.13 -15.27
N ALA A 467 -7.64 -7.19 -14.33
CA ALA A 467 -7.75 -5.76 -14.62
C ALA A 467 -6.52 -5.25 -15.39
N THR A 468 -5.31 -5.62 -14.96
CA THR A 468 -4.06 -5.25 -15.64
C THR A 468 -4.02 -5.76 -17.08
N LEU A 469 -4.40 -7.03 -17.32
CA LEU A 469 -4.41 -7.60 -18.68
C LEU A 469 -5.42 -6.90 -19.58
N LEU A 470 -6.63 -6.65 -19.08
CA LEU A 470 -7.67 -5.97 -19.83
C LEU A 470 -7.30 -4.51 -20.13
N LEU A 471 -6.65 -3.82 -19.20
CA LEU A 471 -6.35 -2.40 -19.32
C LEU A 471 -5.09 -2.10 -20.13
N PHE A 472 -4.00 -2.84 -19.92
CA PHE A 472 -2.70 -2.51 -20.50
C PHE A 472 -2.28 -3.39 -21.67
N LYS A 473 -2.86 -4.59 -21.80
CA LYS A 473 -2.53 -5.53 -22.88
C LYS A 473 -3.65 -5.67 -23.92
N HIS A 474 -4.91 -5.74 -23.48
CA HIS A 474 -6.05 -6.09 -24.33
C HIS A 474 -7.18 -5.04 -24.35
N GLN A 475 -6.84 -3.78 -24.59
CA GLN A 475 -7.82 -2.67 -24.63
C GLN A 475 -8.92 -2.87 -25.68
N GLN A 476 -8.62 -3.53 -26.80
CA GLN A 476 -9.57 -3.81 -27.89
C GLN A 476 -10.45 -5.05 -27.63
N GLY A 477 -10.25 -5.74 -26.50
CA GLY A 477 -10.90 -6.99 -26.16
C GLY A 477 -10.04 -8.22 -26.41
N VAL A 478 -10.41 -9.33 -25.78
CA VAL A 478 -9.65 -10.59 -25.81
C VAL A 478 -10.58 -11.80 -25.73
N PHE A 479 -10.24 -12.87 -26.45
CA PHE A 479 -10.94 -14.14 -26.32
C PHE A 479 -10.66 -14.79 -24.98
N LEU A 480 -11.67 -15.42 -24.36
CA LEU A 480 -11.50 -16.05 -23.05
C LEU A 480 -10.40 -17.11 -23.06
N SER A 481 -10.27 -17.90 -24.14
CA SER A 481 -9.17 -18.86 -24.30
C SER A 481 -7.79 -18.22 -24.21
N GLN A 482 -7.58 -17.09 -24.90
CA GLN A 482 -6.34 -16.33 -24.87
C GLN A 482 -6.12 -15.67 -23.50
N LEU A 483 -7.17 -15.10 -22.90
CA LEU A 483 -7.10 -14.46 -21.58
C LEU A 483 -6.65 -15.47 -20.50
N LEU A 484 -7.08 -16.73 -20.59
CA LEU A 484 -6.63 -17.78 -19.66
C LEU A 484 -5.11 -17.99 -19.76
N GLY A 485 -4.57 -18.10 -20.99
CA GLY A 485 -3.13 -18.24 -21.20
C GLY A 485 -2.33 -17.05 -20.66
N GLU A 486 -2.81 -15.84 -20.94
CA GLU A 486 -2.18 -14.60 -20.48
C GLU A 486 -2.27 -14.40 -18.97
N PHE A 487 -3.37 -14.80 -18.35
CA PHE A 487 -3.54 -14.82 -16.89
C PHE A 487 -2.53 -15.77 -16.24
N SER A 488 -2.33 -16.96 -16.82
CA SER A 488 -1.32 -17.91 -16.33
C SER A 488 0.08 -17.32 -16.44
N TRP A 489 0.41 -16.73 -17.59
CA TRP A 489 1.70 -16.08 -17.81
C TRP A 489 1.96 -14.99 -16.77
N LEU A 490 1.03 -14.04 -16.57
CA LEU A 490 1.23 -12.94 -15.64
C LEU A 490 1.29 -13.41 -14.17
N THR A 491 0.56 -14.47 -13.84
CA THR A 491 0.65 -15.14 -12.53
C THR A 491 2.06 -15.71 -12.30
N GLU A 492 2.63 -16.38 -13.31
CA GLU A 492 3.98 -16.93 -13.23
C GLU A 492 5.05 -15.84 -13.11
N GLU A 493 4.93 -14.78 -13.90
CA GLU A 493 5.81 -13.61 -13.81
C GLU A 493 5.78 -12.96 -12.42
N THR A 494 4.61 -12.92 -11.78
CA THR A 494 4.45 -12.41 -10.41
C THR A 494 5.18 -13.29 -9.39
N LEU A 495 5.03 -14.62 -9.51
CA LEU A 495 5.69 -15.58 -8.63
C LEU A 495 7.22 -15.59 -8.80
N LEU A 496 7.71 -15.44 -10.04
CA LEU A 496 9.15 -15.37 -10.34
C LEU A 496 9.82 -14.16 -9.68
N ARG A 497 9.08 -13.07 -9.49
CA ARG A 497 9.56 -11.85 -8.81
C ARG A 497 9.48 -11.94 -7.28
N GLY A 498 9.10 -13.10 -6.75
CA GLY A 498 9.05 -13.33 -5.31
C GLY A 498 7.80 -12.78 -4.63
N PHE A 499 6.75 -12.43 -5.38
CA PHE A 499 5.43 -12.10 -4.84
C PHE A 499 4.54 -13.34 -4.81
N ASP A 500 3.55 -13.37 -3.91
CA ASP A 500 2.58 -14.46 -3.82
C ASP A 500 1.22 -14.04 -4.40
N VAL A 501 0.39 -15.01 -4.77
CA VAL A 501 -0.92 -14.78 -5.39
C VAL A 501 -2.06 -15.29 -4.52
N GLY A 502 -3.11 -14.48 -4.40
CA GLY A 502 -4.18 -14.67 -3.41
C GLY A 502 -5.19 -15.76 -3.70
N PHE A 503 -4.96 -16.56 -4.74
CA PHE A 503 -5.89 -17.55 -5.25
C PHE A 503 -5.21 -18.89 -5.53
N SER A 504 -6.02 -19.92 -5.68
CA SER A 504 -5.61 -21.27 -6.12
C SER A 504 -6.81 -22.00 -6.72
N GLY A 505 -6.55 -23.05 -7.51
CA GLY A 505 -7.60 -23.88 -8.11
C GLY A 505 -7.63 -23.82 -9.62
N GLN A 506 -8.78 -24.16 -10.22
CA GLN A 506 -8.92 -24.24 -11.66
C GLN A 506 -8.93 -22.83 -12.30
N LEU A 507 -8.00 -22.60 -13.22
CA LEU A 507 -7.81 -21.33 -13.94
C LEU A 507 -9.11 -20.78 -14.54
N ARG A 508 -9.88 -21.62 -15.24
CA ARG A 508 -11.17 -21.22 -15.83
C ARG A 508 -12.18 -20.75 -14.78
N GLY A 509 -12.26 -21.44 -13.64
CA GLY A 509 -13.15 -21.05 -12.55
C GLY A 509 -12.74 -19.72 -11.93
N LEU A 510 -11.43 -19.48 -11.80
CA LEU A 510 -10.86 -18.24 -11.28
C LEU A 510 -11.14 -17.05 -12.20
N VAL A 511 -10.79 -17.15 -13.48
CA VAL A 511 -11.04 -16.07 -14.45
C VAL A 511 -12.53 -15.83 -14.63
N TRP A 512 -13.35 -16.88 -14.60
CA TRP A 512 -14.81 -16.70 -14.64
C TRP A 512 -15.32 -15.95 -13.40
N HIS A 513 -14.81 -16.28 -12.21
CA HIS A 513 -15.15 -15.59 -10.98
C HIS A 513 -14.72 -14.11 -10.99
N THR A 514 -13.53 -13.79 -11.52
CA THR A 514 -13.06 -12.40 -11.62
C THR A 514 -13.91 -11.60 -12.60
N LEU A 515 -14.25 -12.17 -13.76
CA LEU A 515 -15.12 -11.52 -14.74
C LEU A 515 -16.50 -11.22 -14.15
N ILE A 516 -17.02 -12.14 -13.34
CA ILE A 516 -18.27 -11.98 -12.59
C ILE A 516 -18.17 -10.80 -11.59
N LEU A 517 -17.06 -10.68 -10.85
CA LEU A 517 -16.84 -9.55 -9.94
C LEU A 517 -16.73 -8.22 -10.71
N LEU A 518 -16.16 -8.25 -11.92
CA LEU A 518 -15.95 -7.10 -12.80
C LEU A 518 -17.10 -6.84 -13.78
N GLN A 519 -18.24 -7.51 -13.64
CA GLN A 519 -19.38 -7.45 -14.57
C GLN A 519 -19.93 -6.04 -14.86
N ALA A 520 -19.70 -5.08 -13.95
CA ALA A 520 -20.09 -3.69 -14.17
C ALA A 520 -19.25 -3.01 -15.26
N HIS A 521 -17.98 -3.38 -15.37
CA HIS A 521 -16.95 -2.75 -16.21
C HIS A 521 -16.60 -3.57 -17.45
N VAL A 522 -17.07 -4.82 -17.54
CA VAL A 522 -16.73 -5.76 -18.61
C VAL A 522 -18.01 -6.29 -19.26
N ALA A 523 -18.01 -6.39 -20.59
CA ALA A 523 -19.06 -7.02 -21.37
C ALA A 523 -18.56 -8.36 -21.94
N LEU A 524 -19.43 -9.38 -21.91
CA LEU A 524 -19.16 -10.69 -22.49
C LEU A 524 -20.00 -10.87 -23.76
N LEU A 525 -19.33 -11.06 -24.89
CA LEU A 525 -19.96 -11.28 -26.19
C LEU A 525 -19.70 -12.72 -26.65
N ARG A 526 -20.76 -13.46 -27.00
CA ARG A 526 -20.62 -14.82 -27.52
C ARG A 526 -20.31 -14.77 -29.02
N VAL A 527 -19.21 -15.39 -29.43
CA VAL A 527 -18.81 -15.51 -30.84
C VAL A 527 -19.30 -16.85 -31.40
N HIS A 528 -19.58 -16.92 -32.70
CA HIS A 528 -20.17 -18.10 -33.37
C HIS A 528 -19.37 -19.41 -33.21
N GLN A 529 -18.10 -19.35 -32.79
CA GLN A 529 -17.22 -20.50 -32.56
C GLN A 529 -17.25 -21.05 -31.12
N GLY A 530 -18.14 -20.54 -30.25
CA GLY A 530 -18.31 -21.06 -28.88
C GLY A 530 -17.38 -20.44 -27.83
N ASP A 531 -16.42 -19.61 -28.24
CA ASP A 531 -15.61 -18.79 -27.33
C ASP A 531 -16.31 -17.46 -26.97
N LEU A 532 -15.93 -16.90 -25.83
CA LEU A 532 -16.45 -15.64 -25.31
C LEU A 532 -15.42 -14.53 -25.53
N LEU A 533 -15.82 -13.46 -26.20
CA LEU A 533 -15.03 -12.24 -26.31
C LEU A 533 -15.31 -11.37 -25.10
N VAL A 534 -14.25 -11.06 -24.36
CA VAL A 534 -14.25 -10.19 -23.18
C VAL A 534 -13.86 -8.80 -23.66
N VAL A 535 -14.75 -7.82 -23.47
CA VAL A 535 -14.51 -6.43 -23.88
C VAL A 535 -14.70 -5.50 -22.69
N VAL A 536 -13.78 -4.56 -22.51
CA VAL A 536 -13.90 -3.54 -21.46
C VAL A 536 -14.90 -2.48 -21.91
N ARG A 537 -15.82 -2.10 -21.02
CA ARG A 537 -16.77 -1.02 -21.30
C ARG A 537 -16.04 0.33 -21.25
N PRO A 538 -16.06 1.13 -22.32
CA PRO A 538 -15.47 2.47 -22.29
C PRO A 538 -16.25 3.34 -21.30
N GLY A 539 -15.54 4.22 -20.60
CA GLY A 539 -16.13 5.20 -19.69
C GLY A 539 -15.41 5.29 -18.34
N PRO A 540 -16.02 5.96 -17.34
CA PRO A 540 -15.39 6.24 -16.05
C PRO A 540 -15.04 4.97 -15.27
N GLY A 541 -15.67 3.84 -15.58
CA GLY A 541 -15.37 2.52 -15.00
C GLY A 541 -13.92 2.03 -15.23
N LEU A 542 -13.20 2.60 -16.20
CA LEU A 542 -11.78 2.30 -16.42
C LEU A 542 -10.89 2.82 -15.28
N THR A 543 -11.27 3.91 -14.60
CA THR A 543 -10.56 4.39 -13.40
C THR A 543 -10.52 3.32 -12.31
N TYR A 544 -11.62 2.55 -12.19
CA TYR A 544 -11.73 1.46 -11.24
C TYR A 544 -10.80 0.30 -11.58
N LEU A 545 -10.72 -0.08 -12.86
CA LEU A 545 -9.77 -1.09 -13.32
C LEU A 545 -8.32 -0.62 -13.14
N ALA A 546 -8.03 0.66 -13.38
CA ALA A 546 -6.71 1.24 -13.14
C ALA A 546 -6.32 1.12 -11.66
N ARG A 547 -7.25 1.40 -10.73
CA ARG A 547 -7.02 1.24 -9.29
C ARG A 547 -6.73 -0.21 -8.89
N LEU A 548 -7.45 -1.18 -9.44
CA LEU A 548 -7.19 -2.61 -9.22
C LEU A 548 -5.84 -3.04 -9.80
N SER A 549 -5.49 -2.54 -10.99
CA SER A 549 -4.22 -2.86 -11.63
C SER A 549 -3.00 -2.33 -10.85
N ALA A 550 -3.18 -1.25 -10.08
CA ALA A 550 -2.13 -0.66 -9.25
C ALA A 550 -1.68 -1.61 -8.12
N GLU A 551 -2.47 -2.61 -7.72
CA GLU A 551 -2.06 -3.63 -6.75
C GLU A 551 -0.95 -4.56 -7.31
N LEU A 552 -0.85 -4.67 -8.63
CA LEU A 552 0.21 -5.44 -9.29
C LEU A 552 1.53 -4.65 -9.38
N LEU A 553 1.47 -3.32 -9.35
CA LEU A 553 2.61 -2.45 -9.60
C LEU A 553 3.82 -2.75 -8.71
N PRO A 554 3.70 -3.00 -7.39
CA PRO A 554 4.87 -3.31 -6.54
C PRO A 554 5.68 -4.50 -7.04
N ALA A 555 5.03 -5.49 -7.68
CA ALA A 555 5.71 -6.65 -8.22
C ALA A 555 6.56 -6.34 -9.45
N PHE A 556 6.22 -5.31 -10.23
CA PHE A 556 6.88 -4.95 -11.49
C PHE A 556 7.50 -3.54 -11.47
N LEU A 557 7.57 -2.91 -10.29
CA LEU A 557 7.92 -1.50 -10.18
C LEU A 557 9.33 -1.22 -10.70
N SER A 558 10.30 -2.07 -10.35
CA SER A 558 11.69 -1.90 -10.78
C SER A 558 11.81 -1.96 -12.30
N GLU A 559 11.14 -2.92 -12.93
CA GLU A 559 11.13 -3.10 -14.38
C GLU A 559 10.34 -2.01 -15.09
N ALA A 560 9.22 -1.54 -14.51
CA ALA A 560 8.43 -0.45 -15.07
C ALA A 560 9.20 0.88 -15.04
N VAL A 561 9.88 1.20 -13.94
CA VAL A 561 10.78 2.35 -13.83
C VAL A 561 11.91 2.23 -14.86
N GLY A 562 12.54 1.07 -14.94
CA GLY A 562 13.59 0.79 -15.92
C GLY A 562 13.12 0.93 -17.37
N ALA A 563 11.96 0.39 -17.72
CA ALA A 563 11.39 0.48 -19.07
C ALA A 563 11.03 1.92 -19.44
N CYS A 564 10.41 2.68 -18.54
CA CYS A 564 10.16 4.11 -18.75
C CYS A 564 11.45 4.92 -18.88
N ALA A 565 12.51 4.59 -18.13
CA ALA A 565 13.82 5.24 -18.24
C ALA A 565 14.50 4.93 -19.59
N VAL A 566 14.44 3.68 -20.06
CA VAL A 566 14.90 3.30 -21.41
C VAL A 566 14.10 4.04 -22.48
N ARG A 567 12.77 4.12 -22.34
CA ARG A 567 11.91 4.90 -23.25
C ARG A 567 12.35 6.36 -23.33
N ALA A 568 12.69 6.99 -22.21
CA ALA A 568 13.17 8.36 -22.16
C ALA A 568 14.50 8.55 -22.89
N LEU A 569 15.43 7.59 -22.81
CA LEU A 569 16.67 7.60 -23.61
C LEU A 569 16.36 7.52 -25.11
N LEU A 570 15.48 6.60 -25.50
CA LEU A 570 15.10 6.41 -26.90
C LEU A 570 14.34 7.61 -27.47
N ALA A 571 13.45 8.22 -26.69
CA ALA A 571 12.66 9.39 -27.13
C ALA A 571 13.54 10.61 -27.49
N ARG A 572 14.76 10.69 -26.95
CA ARG A 572 15.73 11.75 -27.29
C ARG A 572 16.48 11.49 -28.60
N ARG A 573 16.53 10.24 -29.05
CA ARG A 573 17.40 9.79 -30.15
C ARG A 573 16.60 9.33 -31.39
N VAL A 574 15.41 8.78 -31.18
CA VAL A 574 14.53 8.25 -32.22
C VAL A 574 13.21 9.05 -32.26
N PRO A 575 12.76 9.54 -33.43
CA PRO A 575 11.47 10.20 -33.56
C PRO A 575 10.31 9.26 -33.19
N PRO A 576 9.20 9.80 -32.63
CA PRO A 576 8.14 9.02 -31.98
C PRO A 576 7.37 8.03 -32.88
N GLU A 577 7.56 8.10 -34.21
CA GLU A 577 6.74 7.39 -35.21
C GLU A 577 7.48 6.25 -35.95
N GLY A 578 8.71 5.91 -35.54
CA GLY A 578 9.49 4.85 -36.19
C GLY A 578 9.13 3.41 -35.73
N PRO A 579 9.21 2.40 -36.62
CA PRO A 579 9.03 0.99 -36.24
C PRO A 579 10.06 0.54 -35.19
N TRP A 580 9.62 -0.28 -34.23
CA TRP A 580 10.43 -0.82 -33.11
C TRP A 580 11.76 -1.47 -33.53
N GLU A 581 11.81 -1.94 -34.78
CA GLU A 581 12.98 -2.55 -35.43
C GLU A 581 14.20 -1.62 -35.49
N LEU A 582 14.00 -0.29 -35.47
CA LEU A 582 15.08 0.70 -35.47
C LEU A 582 15.61 1.01 -34.05
N GLN A 583 14.83 0.72 -32.99
CA GLN A 583 15.19 1.03 -31.59
C GLN A 583 16.12 -0.03 -30.97
N GLY A 584 16.18 -1.23 -31.54
CA GLY A 584 17.07 -2.31 -31.09
C GLY A 584 18.54 -2.18 -31.54
N ILE A 585 18.89 -1.11 -32.25
CA ILE A 585 20.24 -0.87 -32.81
C ILE A 585 21.02 0.13 -31.95
N GLU A 586 20.36 0.94 -31.12
CA GLU A 586 21.03 1.97 -30.32
C GLU A 586 21.71 1.41 -29.07
N LEU A 587 22.99 1.74 -28.93
CA LEU A 587 23.78 1.49 -27.73
C LEU A 587 23.45 2.51 -26.63
N MET A 588 23.08 2.00 -25.46
CA MET A 588 22.81 2.79 -24.26
C MET A 588 23.94 2.63 -23.25
N ASN A 589 24.47 3.75 -22.78
CA ASN A 589 25.47 3.76 -21.71
C ASN A 589 24.80 3.51 -20.35
N GLN A 590 25.40 2.66 -19.51
CA GLN A 590 24.95 2.42 -18.13
C GLN A 590 24.75 3.70 -17.33
N ASN A 591 25.67 4.67 -17.44
CA ASN A 591 25.60 5.92 -16.68
C ASN A 591 24.42 6.80 -17.12
N GLU A 592 24.06 6.77 -18.41
CA GLU A 592 22.90 7.49 -18.90
C GLU A 592 21.60 6.85 -18.45
N LEU A 593 21.54 5.52 -18.44
CA LEU A 593 20.40 4.78 -17.90
C LEU A 593 20.20 5.05 -16.41
N TYR A 594 21.27 5.02 -15.62
CA TYR A 594 21.22 5.35 -14.19
C TYR A 594 20.69 6.76 -13.96
N ARG A 595 21.17 7.75 -14.75
CA ARG A 595 20.65 9.11 -14.68
C ARG A 595 19.14 9.17 -14.94
N GLN A 596 18.64 8.49 -15.97
CA GLN A 596 17.19 8.50 -16.26
C GLN A 596 16.37 7.77 -15.19
N VAL A 597 16.88 6.66 -14.65
CA VAL A 597 16.25 5.96 -13.53
C VAL A 597 16.16 6.88 -12.31
N LEU A 598 17.24 7.57 -11.94
CA LEU A 598 17.25 8.52 -10.83
C LEU A 598 16.26 9.67 -11.04
N LEU A 599 16.20 10.26 -12.23
CA LEU A 599 15.24 11.33 -12.54
C LEU A 599 13.80 10.86 -12.35
N LEU A 600 13.48 9.65 -12.83
CA LEU A 600 12.15 9.08 -12.68
C LEU A 600 11.86 8.73 -11.21
N LEU A 601 12.83 8.21 -10.47
CA LEU A 601 12.71 7.94 -9.03
C LEU A 601 12.43 9.20 -8.22
N HIS A 602 13.10 10.32 -8.55
CA HIS A 602 12.83 11.58 -7.90
C HIS A 602 11.44 12.13 -8.27
N LEU A 603 11.00 11.97 -9.52
CA LEU A 603 9.68 12.44 -9.96
C LEU A 603 8.55 11.64 -9.28
N LEU A 604 8.70 10.32 -9.16
CA LEU A 604 7.68 9.46 -8.61
C LEU A 604 7.44 9.72 -7.10
N PRO A 605 6.17 9.68 -6.65
CA PRO A 605 5.83 9.79 -5.23
C PRO A 605 6.47 8.68 -4.37
N GLN A 606 6.95 9.06 -3.20
CA GLN A 606 7.55 8.14 -2.24
C GLN A 606 6.59 7.08 -1.70
N ASP A 607 5.30 7.41 -1.61
CA ASP A 607 4.22 6.49 -1.22
C ASP A 607 3.93 5.42 -2.28
N LEU A 608 4.26 5.69 -3.55
CA LEU A 608 4.12 4.73 -4.65
C LEU A 608 5.37 3.84 -4.74
N LEU A 609 6.54 4.47 -4.68
CA LEU A 609 7.81 3.78 -4.83
C LEU A 609 8.11 2.83 -3.66
N LEU A 610 7.70 3.21 -2.45
CA LEU A 610 7.97 2.50 -1.19
C LEU A 610 9.42 2.00 -1.06
N LEU A 611 10.39 2.76 -1.61
CA LEU A 611 11.82 2.43 -1.50
C LEU A 611 12.20 2.20 -0.04
N GLN A 612 12.99 1.15 0.21
CA GLN A 612 13.52 0.92 1.56
C GLN A 612 14.43 2.08 1.94
N PRO A 613 14.24 2.73 3.10
CA PRO A 613 15.08 3.85 3.52
C PRO A 613 16.53 3.46 3.81
N CYS A 614 16.84 2.17 3.88
CA CYS A 614 18.19 1.64 4.02
C CYS A 614 18.87 1.31 2.68
N GLN A 615 18.14 1.36 1.56
CA GLN A 615 18.67 1.11 0.22
C GLN A 615 19.13 2.44 -0.39
N SER A 616 20.37 2.50 -0.88
CA SER A 616 20.86 3.67 -1.61
C SER A 616 20.24 3.75 -3.01
N SER A 617 20.18 4.96 -3.57
CA SER A 617 19.69 5.20 -4.93
C SER A 617 20.48 4.38 -5.97
N TYR A 618 21.80 4.29 -5.80
CA TYR A 618 22.67 3.48 -6.64
C TYR A 618 22.33 1.99 -6.59
N CYS A 619 22.16 1.41 -5.38
CA CYS A 619 21.78 0.00 -5.23
C CYS A 619 20.44 -0.30 -5.91
N TYR A 620 19.50 0.64 -5.87
CA TYR A 620 18.24 0.49 -6.59
C TYR A 620 18.42 0.60 -8.11
N CYS A 621 19.23 1.53 -8.62
CA CYS A 621 19.53 1.61 -10.05
C CYS A 621 20.18 0.33 -10.58
N GLN A 622 21.05 -0.28 -9.78
CA GLN A 622 21.65 -1.56 -10.10
C GLN A 622 20.60 -2.69 -10.09
N GLU A 623 19.70 -2.72 -9.10
CA GLU A 623 18.59 -3.67 -9.07
C GLU A 623 17.70 -3.55 -10.33
N VAL A 624 17.35 -2.31 -10.74
CA VAL A 624 16.60 -2.06 -11.97
C VAL A 624 17.33 -2.64 -13.18
N LEU A 625 18.62 -2.36 -13.31
CA LEU A 625 19.44 -2.88 -14.42
C LEU A 625 19.47 -4.42 -14.42
N ASP A 626 19.73 -5.04 -13.28
CA ASP A 626 19.78 -6.49 -13.13
C ASP A 626 18.43 -7.13 -13.48
N ARG A 627 17.31 -6.50 -13.08
CA ARG A 627 15.95 -6.96 -13.41
C ARG A 627 15.65 -6.85 -14.90
N LEU A 628 16.03 -5.76 -15.55
CA LEU A 628 15.87 -5.61 -17.00
C LEU A 628 16.69 -6.65 -17.79
N ILE A 629 17.89 -6.99 -17.31
CA ILE A 629 18.72 -8.06 -17.89
C ILE A 629 18.08 -9.43 -17.63
N GLN A 630 17.62 -9.71 -16.41
CA GLN A 630 16.94 -10.96 -16.05
C GLN A 630 15.66 -11.19 -16.88
N CYS A 631 14.92 -10.11 -17.18
CA CYS A 631 13.75 -10.16 -18.05
C CYS A 631 14.09 -10.36 -19.54
N GLY A 632 15.37 -10.34 -19.90
CA GLY A 632 15.83 -10.43 -21.29
C GLY A 632 15.48 -9.19 -22.12
N LEU A 633 15.20 -8.04 -21.49
CA LEU A 633 14.92 -6.77 -22.17
C LEU A 633 16.21 -6.08 -22.61
N LEU A 634 17.24 -6.13 -21.76
CA LEU A 634 18.57 -5.58 -22.04
C LEU A 634 19.58 -6.70 -22.28
N VAL A 635 20.39 -6.54 -23.32
CA VAL A 635 21.52 -7.41 -23.63
C VAL A 635 22.79 -6.56 -23.55
N ALA A 636 23.76 -6.99 -22.75
CA ALA A 636 25.07 -6.34 -22.67
C ALA A 636 25.81 -6.52 -24.00
N GLU A 637 26.37 -5.42 -24.53
CA GLU A 637 27.30 -5.48 -25.66
C GLU A 637 28.71 -5.13 -25.19
N GLU A 638 29.68 -5.97 -25.58
CA GLU A 638 31.10 -5.66 -25.43
C GLU A 638 31.49 -4.69 -26.56
N THR A 639 32.21 -3.61 -26.21
CA THR A 639 32.63 -2.61 -27.19
C THR A 639 33.51 -3.25 -28.27
N PRO A 640 33.24 -3.05 -29.58
CA PRO A 640 34.08 -3.60 -30.66
C PRO A 640 35.47 -2.95 -30.78
N GLY A 641 35.88 -2.10 -29.83
CA GLY A 641 37.15 -1.37 -29.82
C GLY A 641 38.30 -2.08 -29.09
N SER A 642 38.02 -3.04 -28.21
CA SER A 642 39.08 -3.79 -27.52
C SER A 642 39.55 -4.96 -28.37
N ARG A 643 40.46 -4.70 -29.32
CA ARG A 643 41.24 -5.78 -29.95
C ARG A 643 41.94 -6.58 -28.85
N LEU A 644 41.60 -7.86 -28.77
CA LEU A 644 42.19 -8.88 -27.91
C LEU A 644 43.72 -8.83 -27.93
N ALA A 645 44.33 -8.31 -26.86
CA ALA A 645 45.68 -8.70 -26.47
C ALA A 645 45.57 -10.01 -25.66
N CYS A 646 45.52 -11.12 -26.40
CA CYS A 646 45.95 -12.46 -25.99
C CYS A 646 45.21 -13.18 -24.84
N ASP A 647 44.25 -14.04 -25.22
CA ASP A 647 44.11 -15.49 -24.90
C ASP A 647 44.74 -16.15 -23.64
N THR A 648 44.94 -15.45 -22.53
CA THR A 648 45.34 -16.09 -21.24
C THR A 648 44.44 -15.75 -20.05
N GLY A 649 43.32 -15.07 -20.29
CA GLY A 649 42.39 -14.62 -19.22
C GLY A 649 41.34 -15.64 -18.76
N ARG A 650 41.25 -16.82 -19.39
CA ARG A 650 40.15 -17.78 -19.11
C ARG A 650 40.22 -18.45 -17.72
N GLN A 651 41.32 -18.28 -16.99
CA GLN A 651 41.47 -18.79 -15.62
C GLN A 651 41.15 -17.77 -14.51
N ARG A 652 41.03 -16.47 -14.82
CA ARG A 652 40.73 -15.44 -13.78
C ARG A 652 39.24 -15.20 -13.57
N LEU A 653 38.39 -15.51 -14.55
CA LEU A 653 36.92 -15.37 -14.45
C LEU A 653 36.28 -16.46 -13.56
N SER A 654 36.85 -17.66 -13.51
CA SER A 654 36.36 -18.73 -12.63
C SER A 654 36.67 -18.48 -11.14
N ALA A 655 37.67 -17.65 -10.84
CA ALA A 655 38.08 -17.37 -9.46
C ALA A 655 37.22 -16.28 -8.78
N ARG A 656 36.57 -15.40 -9.55
CA ARG A 656 35.72 -14.30 -9.02
C ARG A 656 34.22 -14.64 -8.92
N LEU A 657 33.79 -15.80 -9.43
CA LEU A 657 32.40 -16.29 -9.33
C LEU A 657 32.19 -17.33 -8.22
N LEU A 658 33.22 -17.64 -7.44
CA LEU A 658 33.08 -18.43 -6.22
C LEU A 658 32.69 -17.50 -5.06
N TRP A 659 31.42 -17.60 -4.69
CA TRP A 659 30.84 -17.08 -3.46
C TRP A 659 31.78 -17.32 -2.27
N LYS A 660 32.35 -16.27 -1.69
CA LYS A 660 32.90 -16.33 -0.33
C LYS A 660 31.79 -15.97 0.66
N PRO A 661 31.47 -16.83 1.63
CA PRO A 661 30.57 -16.49 2.72
C PRO A 661 31.31 -15.65 3.77
N SER A 662 30.65 -14.56 4.20
CA SER A 662 30.77 -13.81 5.46
C SER A 662 32.16 -13.42 6.03
N GLY A 663 32.29 -12.13 6.37
CA GLY A 663 33.14 -11.65 7.46
C GLY A 663 34.57 -11.29 7.05
N ASP A 664 34.84 -10.00 6.90
CA ASP A 664 35.84 -9.27 7.71
C ASP A 664 35.96 -7.83 7.20
N PHE A 665 35.80 -6.88 8.12
CA PHE A 665 36.07 -5.46 7.94
C PHE A 665 37.53 -5.19 8.30
N THR A 666 38.26 -4.49 7.42
CA THR A 666 39.60 -3.84 7.49
C THR A 666 40.42 -4.28 6.28
N ASP A 667 41.11 -3.47 5.49
CA ASP A 667 41.40 -2.04 5.48
C ASP A 667 41.78 -1.70 4.02
N SER A 668 41.64 -0.42 3.69
CA SER A 668 42.37 0.36 2.68
C SER A 668 43.31 -0.40 1.74
N ASP A 669 43.00 -0.38 0.44
CA ASP A 669 43.99 -0.13 -0.61
C ASP A 669 43.31 0.67 -1.73
N SER A 670 43.86 1.87 -1.93
CA SER A 670 43.59 2.77 -3.03
C SER A 670 44.18 2.18 -4.31
N ASP A 671 43.33 1.55 -5.12
CA ASP A 671 43.61 1.40 -6.54
C ASP A 671 42.84 2.51 -7.27
N ASP A 672 43.59 3.37 -7.95
CA ASP A 672 43.09 4.30 -8.95
C ASP A 672 42.14 3.55 -9.89
N PHE A 673 40.83 3.77 -9.69
CA PHE A 673 39.83 3.37 -10.67
C PHE A 673 40.06 4.24 -11.91
N GLU A 674 40.87 3.75 -12.85
CA GLU A 674 40.64 4.11 -14.24
C GLU A 674 39.14 3.92 -14.49
N GLU A 675 38.43 5.01 -14.79
CA GLU A 675 37.02 5.00 -15.14
C GLU A 675 36.83 3.98 -16.26
N ALA A 676 36.43 2.77 -15.89
CA ALA A 676 36.24 1.68 -16.83
C ALA A 676 35.29 2.19 -17.92
N GLU A 677 35.73 2.12 -19.18
CA GLU A 677 34.90 2.40 -20.35
C GLU A 677 33.50 1.82 -20.10
N GLY A 678 32.50 2.70 -20.05
CA GLY A 678 31.18 2.38 -19.50
C GLY A 678 30.56 1.17 -20.18
N ARG A 679 29.84 0.32 -19.43
CA ARG A 679 29.13 -0.82 -20.02
C ARG A 679 28.01 -0.32 -20.92
N TYR A 680 27.89 -0.93 -22.10
CA TYR A 680 26.85 -0.61 -23.07
C TYR A 680 25.81 -1.72 -23.16
N PHE A 681 24.56 -1.32 -23.37
CA PHE A 681 23.42 -2.23 -23.48
C PHE A 681 22.60 -1.91 -24.72
N ARG A 682 22.04 -2.94 -25.33
CA ARG A 682 21.03 -2.84 -26.38
C ARG A 682 19.71 -3.46 -25.93
N LEU A 683 18.61 -3.03 -26.56
CA LEU A 683 17.33 -3.71 -26.41
C LEU A 683 17.33 -5.05 -27.15
N SER A 684 16.73 -6.05 -26.52
CA SER A 684 16.58 -7.39 -27.09
C SER A 684 15.63 -7.39 -28.28
N GLN A 685 16.02 -8.05 -29.36
CA GLN A 685 15.23 -8.20 -30.60
C GLN A 685 14.37 -9.47 -30.61
N GLN A 686 14.23 -10.15 -29.47
CA GLN A 686 13.36 -11.33 -29.39
C GLN A 686 11.90 -10.95 -29.63
N SER A 687 11.14 -11.80 -30.32
CA SER A 687 9.77 -11.49 -30.76
C SER A 687 8.77 -11.13 -29.65
N ARG A 688 9.02 -11.56 -28.40
CA ARG A 688 8.17 -11.25 -27.22
C ARG A 688 8.62 -10.02 -26.43
N CYS A 689 9.82 -9.50 -26.69
CA CYS A 689 10.41 -8.38 -25.95
C CYS A 689 9.63 -7.05 -26.13
N PRO A 690 9.20 -6.67 -27.35
CA PRO A 690 8.48 -5.40 -27.56
C PRO A 690 7.17 -5.31 -26.79
N ASP A 691 6.34 -6.36 -26.85
CA ASP A 691 5.06 -6.42 -26.16
C ASP A 691 5.23 -6.34 -24.64
N PHE A 692 6.23 -7.04 -24.10
CA PHE A 692 6.52 -7.02 -22.68
C PHE A 692 7.09 -5.67 -22.23
N PHE A 693 7.96 -5.05 -23.02
CA PHE A 693 8.47 -3.71 -22.77
C PHE A 693 7.33 -2.67 -22.72
N LEU A 694 6.46 -2.67 -23.73
CA LEU A 694 5.30 -1.77 -23.79
C LEU A 694 4.35 -2.00 -22.62
N PHE A 695 4.11 -3.26 -22.25
CA PHE A 695 3.34 -3.61 -21.07
C PHE A 695 3.92 -2.97 -19.80
N LEU A 696 5.23 -3.08 -19.58
CA LEU A 696 5.90 -2.48 -18.41
C LEU A 696 5.79 -0.95 -18.40
N CYS A 697 6.00 -0.28 -19.54
CA CYS A 697 5.82 1.17 -19.63
C CYS A 697 4.37 1.60 -19.35
N ARG A 698 3.39 0.79 -19.77
CA ARG A 698 1.96 1.08 -19.54
C ARG A 698 1.57 0.99 -18.06
N LEU A 699 2.26 0.19 -17.24
CA LEU A 699 1.97 0.09 -15.79
C LEU A 699 2.11 1.43 -15.05
N LEU A 700 3.08 2.27 -15.42
CA LEU A 700 3.27 3.61 -14.86
C LEU A 700 2.51 4.71 -15.61
N SER A 701 1.95 4.38 -16.78
CA SER A 701 1.30 5.36 -17.65
C SER A 701 0.16 6.14 -17.00
N PRO A 702 -0.75 5.57 -16.18
CA PRO A 702 -1.84 6.35 -15.59
C PRO A 702 -1.32 7.52 -14.73
N LEU A 703 -0.26 7.28 -13.96
CA LEU A 703 0.34 8.28 -13.09
C LEU A 703 1.16 9.31 -13.87
N LEU A 704 2.00 8.86 -14.81
CA LEU A 704 2.82 9.77 -15.62
C LEU A 704 1.94 10.64 -16.55
N LYS A 705 0.88 10.08 -17.14
CA LYS A 705 -0.10 10.84 -17.93
C LYS A 705 -0.86 11.85 -17.07
N ALA A 706 -1.26 11.49 -15.85
CA ALA A 706 -1.87 12.44 -14.92
C ALA A 706 -0.93 13.60 -14.58
N PHE A 707 0.37 13.34 -14.40
CA PHE A 707 1.38 14.39 -14.14
C PHE A 707 1.60 15.27 -15.38
N ALA A 708 1.66 14.68 -16.57
CA ALA A 708 1.80 15.45 -17.81
C ALA A 708 0.56 16.32 -18.10
N GLN A 709 -0.65 15.79 -17.87
CA GLN A 709 -1.90 16.56 -17.99
C GLN A 709 -1.99 17.65 -16.91
N ALA A 710 -1.51 17.40 -15.70
CA ALA A 710 -1.40 18.43 -14.67
C ALA A 710 -0.44 19.55 -15.08
N ALA A 711 0.70 19.24 -15.71
CA ALA A 711 1.62 20.25 -16.24
C ALA A 711 0.96 21.09 -17.34
N ALA A 712 0.23 20.43 -18.26
CA ALA A 712 -0.53 21.11 -19.31
C ALA A 712 -1.70 21.97 -18.76
N PHE A 713 -2.22 21.64 -17.57
CA PHE A 713 -3.28 22.39 -16.89
C PHE A 713 -2.79 23.68 -16.20
N LEU A 714 -1.49 23.79 -15.87
CA LEU A 714 -0.92 24.96 -15.19
C LEU A 714 -1.35 26.33 -15.77
N PRO A 715 -1.32 26.58 -17.10
CA PRO A 715 -1.76 27.86 -17.67
C PRO A 715 -3.27 28.11 -17.60
N MET A 716 -4.09 27.07 -17.42
CA MET A 716 -5.56 27.15 -17.36
C MET A 716 -6.10 27.20 -15.93
N GLY A 717 -5.30 26.80 -14.95
CA GLY A 717 -5.70 26.73 -13.55
C GLY A 717 -5.94 28.11 -12.93
N GLN A 718 -7.04 28.24 -12.18
CA GLN A 718 -7.38 29.49 -11.49
C GLN A 718 -6.63 29.54 -10.15
N LEU A 719 -5.57 30.34 -10.09
CA LEU A 719 -4.77 30.60 -8.88
C LEU A 719 -4.84 32.10 -8.52
N PRO A 720 -4.86 32.47 -7.22
CA PRO A 720 -4.71 31.59 -6.06
C PRO A 720 -6.02 30.90 -5.63
N ASP A 721 -5.91 29.65 -5.16
CA ASP A 721 -7.03 28.87 -4.62
C ASP A 721 -6.54 27.99 -3.46
N THR A 722 -7.47 27.43 -2.69
CA THR A 722 -7.20 26.39 -1.70
C THR A 722 -6.65 25.12 -2.39
N GLU A 723 -5.86 24.33 -1.65
CA GLU A 723 -5.32 23.06 -2.17
C GLU A 723 -6.42 22.11 -2.67
N SER A 724 -7.53 22.01 -1.93
CA SER A 724 -8.70 21.23 -2.35
C SER A 724 -9.37 21.81 -3.59
N GLY A 725 -9.57 23.13 -3.64
CA GLY A 725 -10.21 23.80 -4.79
C GLY A 725 -9.42 23.60 -6.07
N TYR A 726 -8.10 23.81 -6.03
CA TYR A 726 -7.22 23.60 -7.18
C TYR A 726 -7.18 22.13 -7.62
N THR A 727 -7.19 21.20 -6.67
CA THR A 727 -7.25 19.76 -6.97
C THR A 727 -8.57 19.37 -7.65
N ASP A 728 -9.69 19.95 -7.21
CA ASP A 728 -11.00 19.71 -7.82
C ASP A 728 -11.08 20.28 -9.24
N GLN A 729 -10.49 21.47 -9.48
CA GLN A 729 -10.35 22.03 -10.83
C GLN A 729 -9.54 21.10 -11.75
N LEU A 730 -8.39 20.61 -11.27
CA LEU A 730 -7.56 19.66 -12.01
C LEU A 730 -8.32 18.36 -12.29
N LEU A 731 -9.05 17.82 -11.32
CA LEU A 731 -9.84 16.59 -11.51
C LEU A 731 -10.93 16.77 -12.56
N GLN A 732 -11.59 17.93 -12.60
CA GLN A 732 -12.57 18.25 -13.65
C GLN A 732 -11.91 18.30 -15.03
N PHE A 733 -10.71 18.91 -15.12
CA PHE A 733 -9.93 18.93 -16.36
C PHE A 733 -9.55 17.52 -16.83
N LEU A 734 -8.99 16.69 -15.94
CA LEU A 734 -8.63 15.30 -16.26
C LEU A 734 -9.83 14.49 -16.76
N ARG A 735 -11.01 14.69 -16.15
CA ARG A 735 -12.26 14.03 -16.58
C ARG A 735 -12.75 14.53 -17.94
N ALA A 736 -12.59 15.81 -18.25
CA ALA A 736 -12.95 16.38 -19.56
C ALA A 736 -12.03 15.84 -20.66
N THR A 737 -10.72 15.91 -20.45
CA THR A 737 -9.72 15.36 -21.38
C THR A 737 -9.90 13.85 -21.59
N ALA A 738 -10.21 13.10 -20.53
CA ALA A 738 -10.51 11.68 -20.64
C ALA A 738 -11.74 11.35 -21.51
N GLN A 739 -12.73 12.25 -21.56
CA GLN A 739 -13.90 12.08 -22.44
C GLN A 739 -13.56 12.32 -23.91
N GLU A 740 -12.61 13.22 -24.18
CA GLU A 740 -12.15 13.56 -25.53
C GLU A 740 -11.20 12.47 -26.07
N ASP A 741 -10.21 12.07 -25.27
CA ASP A 741 -9.17 11.13 -25.71
C ASP A 741 -9.56 9.65 -25.48
N GLY A 742 -10.60 9.39 -24.67
CA GLY A 742 -11.01 8.04 -24.27
C GLY A 742 -10.14 7.39 -23.18
N PHE A 743 -9.10 8.07 -22.70
CA PHE A 743 -8.21 7.58 -21.64
C PHE A 743 -8.68 7.98 -20.24
N PHE A 744 -9.56 7.17 -19.65
CA PHE A 744 -10.09 7.42 -18.31
C PHE A 744 -9.17 6.97 -17.17
N GLU A 745 -8.06 6.28 -17.46
CA GLU A 745 -7.14 5.70 -16.47
C GLU A 745 -6.48 6.74 -15.55
N CYS A 746 -6.20 7.94 -16.08
CA CYS A 746 -5.57 9.04 -15.36
C CYS A 746 -6.57 9.94 -14.62
N ALA A 747 -7.88 9.79 -14.85
CA ALA A 747 -8.94 10.63 -14.27
C ALA A 747 -9.35 10.19 -12.85
N ASP A 748 -8.37 9.77 -12.03
CA ASP A 748 -8.56 9.40 -10.64
C ASP A 748 -8.21 10.55 -9.69
N SER A 749 -9.03 10.78 -8.68
CA SER A 749 -8.81 11.83 -7.68
C SER A 749 -7.49 11.66 -6.93
N GLY A 750 -7.09 10.44 -6.59
CA GLY A 750 -5.83 10.17 -5.92
C GLY A 750 -4.62 10.55 -6.75
N LEU A 751 -4.70 10.41 -8.08
CA LEU A 751 -3.66 10.85 -9.00
C LEU A 751 -3.59 12.38 -9.11
N ALA A 752 -4.75 13.06 -9.18
CA ALA A 752 -4.81 14.52 -9.19
C ALA A 752 -4.17 15.13 -7.93
N ILE A 753 -4.52 14.59 -6.75
CA ILE A 753 -3.94 15.00 -5.46
C ILE A 753 -2.41 14.83 -5.45
N ARG A 754 -1.93 13.65 -5.88
CA ARG A 754 -0.49 13.36 -5.95
C ARG A 754 0.24 14.30 -6.91
N ALA A 755 -0.40 14.69 -8.02
CA ALA A 755 0.17 15.63 -8.97
C ALA A 755 0.36 17.01 -8.33
N VAL A 756 -0.68 17.54 -7.67
CA VAL A 756 -0.62 18.84 -6.97
C VAL A 756 0.46 18.86 -5.90
N TRP A 757 0.58 17.82 -5.06
CA TRP A 757 1.65 17.78 -4.06
C TRP A 757 3.03 17.60 -4.65
N THR A 758 3.18 16.77 -5.69
CA THR A 758 4.48 16.62 -6.35
C THR A 758 4.92 17.94 -6.95
N PHE A 759 4.00 18.72 -7.52
CA PHE A 759 4.28 20.06 -8.05
C PHE A 759 4.56 21.08 -6.96
N ARG A 760 3.93 20.94 -5.78
CA ARG A 760 4.30 21.74 -4.60
C ARG A 760 5.72 21.44 -4.14
N ASP A 761 6.09 20.16 -4.02
CA ASP A 761 7.42 19.76 -3.59
C ASP A 761 8.51 20.10 -4.62
N LEU A 762 8.17 20.09 -5.92
CA LEU A 762 9.06 20.52 -7.02
C LEU A 762 9.28 22.05 -7.02
N GLY A 763 8.50 22.81 -6.25
CA GLY A 763 8.53 24.27 -6.24
C GLY A 763 7.76 24.92 -7.39
N VAL A 764 6.92 24.18 -8.12
CA VAL A 764 6.02 24.74 -9.16
C VAL A 764 4.90 25.52 -8.51
N LEU A 765 4.29 24.94 -7.49
CA LEU A 765 3.23 25.55 -6.68
C LEU A 765 3.78 25.90 -5.30
N GLN A 766 3.44 27.08 -4.78
CA GLN A 766 3.87 27.55 -3.47
C GLN A 766 2.65 27.78 -2.57
N GLN A 767 2.72 27.32 -1.34
CA GLN A 767 1.67 27.53 -0.35
C GLN A 767 1.97 28.79 0.46
N MET A 768 1.10 29.79 0.37
CA MET A 768 1.24 31.06 1.08
C MET A 768 0.13 31.21 2.13
N PRO A 769 0.43 31.74 3.33
CA PRO A 769 -0.59 32.02 4.33
C PRO A 769 -1.51 33.16 3.87
N SER A 770 -2.82 32.95 3.94
CA SER A 770 -3.87 33.95 3.64
C SER A 770 -4.91 33.97 4.77
N PRO A 771 -5.64 35.09 4.98
CA PRO A 771 -6.69 35.18 6.00
C PRO A 771 -7.81 34.14 5.86
N ALA A 772 -8.03 33.59 4.66
CA ALA A 772 -9.01 32.52 4.42
C ALA A 772 -8.42 31.10 4.54
N GLY A 773 -7.15 30.98 4.97
CA GLY A 773 -6.40 29.73 5.04
C GLY A 773 -5.20 29.71 4.08
N PRO A 774 -4.38 28.65 4.10
CA PRO A 774 -3.25 28.55 3.18
C PRO A 774 -3.73 28.41 1.73
N MET A 775 -3.25 29.29 0.86
CA MET A 775 -3.60 29.32 -0.57
C MET A 775 -2.40 28.86 -1.41
N LEU A 776 -2.68 28.16 -2.51
CA LEU A 776 -1.69 27.81 -3.52
C LEU A 776 -1.52 28.97 -4.50
N HIS A 777 -0.27 29.27 -4.82
CA HIS A 777 0.15 30.24 -5.82
C HIS A 777 1.09 29.57 -6.80
N LEU A 778 1.11 30.05 -8.04
CA LEU A 778 2.14 29.65 -9.00
C LEU A 778 3.46 30.33 -8.61
N SER A 779 4.54 29.55 -8.56
CA SER A 779 5.87 30.08 -8.28
C SER A 779 6.32 31.09 -9.35
N PRO A 780 7.15 32.08 -9.00
CA PRO A 780 7.66 33.05 -9.97
C PRO A 780 8.55 32.38 -11.04
N THR A 781 9.20 31.26 -10.71
CA THR A 781 10.03 30.49 -11.65
C THR A 781 9.20 29.85 -12.75
N PHE A 782 8.02 29.31 -12.43
CA PHE A 782 7.12 28.68 -13.40
C PHE A 782 6.02 29.61 -13.92
N ALA A 783 6.12 30.92 -13.66
CA ALA A 783 5.22 31.92 -14.26
C ALA A 783 5.45 32.08 -15.77
N SER A 784 6.65 31.76 -16.28
CA SER A 784 6.94 31.79 -17.71
C SER A 784 6.39 30.54 -18.41
N ARG A 785 5.81 30.74 -19.59
CA ARG A 785 5.28 29.63 -20.41
C ARG A 785 6.37 28.64 -20.85
N ASP A 786 7.56 29.13 -21.15
CA ASP A 786 8.72 28.29 -21.52
C ASP A 786 9.08 27.28 -20.40
N ASN A 787 9.06 27.71 -19.13
CA ASN A 787 9.36 26.81 -18.02
C ASN A 787 8.25 25.78 -17.77
N GLN A 788 6.99 26.13 -18.03
CA GLN A 788 5.87 25.19 -17.99
C GLN A 788 5.98 24.14 -19.11
N GLU A 789 6.32 24.56 -20.32
CA GLU A 789 6.53 23.67 -21.47
C GLU A 789 7.72 22.73 -21.24
N LYS A 790 8.81 23.23 -20.63
CA LYS A 790 9.96 22.39 -20.22
C LYS A 790 9.56 21.32 -19.19
N LEU A 791 8.73 21.67 -18.20
CA LEU A 791 8.20 20.71 -17.23
C LEU A 791 7.35 19.63 -17.91
N GLU A 792 6.46 20.03 -18.81
CA GLU A 792 5.61 19.10 -19.56
C GLU A 792 6.46 18.15 -20.42
N GLN A 793 7.44 18.67 -21.16
CA GLN A 793 8.36 17.88 -21.98
C GLN A 793 9.20 16.92 -21.12
N PHE A 794 9.66 17.36 -19.96
CA PHE A 794 10.40 16.53 -19.01
C PHE A 794 9.56 15.34 -18.51
N ILE A 795 8.26 15.50 -18.28
CA ILE A 795 7.41 14.38 -17.85
C ILE A 795 7.07 13.48 -19.04
N ARG A 796 6.77 14.07 -20.20
CA ARG A 796 6.38 13.34 -21.42
C ARG A 796 7.45 12.39 -21.94
N GLN A 797 8.73 12.66 -21.71
CA GLN A 797 9.82 11.76 -22.14
C GLN A 797 9.68 10.34 -21.56
N PHE A 798 9.05 10.18 -20.39
CA PHE A 798 8.87 8.88 -19.72
C PHE A 798 7.58 8.15 -20.13
N ILE A 799 6.71 8.76 -20.94
CA ILE A 799 5.39 8.22 -21.30
C ILE A 799 5.50 7.40 -22.60
N CYS A 800 4.96 6.18 -22.58
CA CYS A 800 4.68 5.43 -23.81
C CYS A 800 3.30 5.80 -24.37
N GLY A 801 3.25 5.96 -25.69
CA GLY A 801 2.03 6.22 -26.46
C GLY A 801 1.04 5.06 -26.38
#